data_AF-A0A2G6LB29-F1
#
_entry.id   AF-A0A2G6LB29-F1
#
_cell.length_a   1.000
_cell.length_b   1.000
_cell.length_c   1.000
_cell.angle_alpha   90.00
_cell.angle_beta   90.00
_cell.angle_gamma   90.00
#
_symmetry.space_group_name_H-M   'P 1'
#
loop_
_entity.id
_entity.type
_entity.pdbx_description
1 polymer ?
#
loop_
_entity_poly.entity_id
_entity_poly.type
_entity_poly.pdbx_seq_one_letter_code
_entity_poly.pdbx_strand_id
1 'polypeptide(L)'
;MKRMLINATQREELRVALVDGQRLYDLDIEPINSKQKKANIYKGKITRVEPSLEAAFVDYGADRHGFLPIKEISKDYFSGSTAVGKNGRPDYKKLIREGQAVMVQVEKEERGNKGAALTTYIGLAGRYLVAMPNNPRGGGVSRRVQGTERRELRKALDEVSVPENVGVIVRTAGVGRNYEELQWDLDYQMQVWRAIVDAYEQAEVGSLLYQESNIIVRALRDYFRDDIAQIIIDDESVYRRAHGFMSLVMPDKLKRLQLYKDELPLFTRYQIEAQIDSAYGRSVRLPSGGELVIDYTEAMVSIDINSSRSTKGGDVEETALHTNLEAAEEIARQLRLRDIGGLIVVDFIDMYEAKHRRQVEEKIKESIRIDRARVQLARISKFGLLEMSRQRLRPSIDEASHSVCPRCKGQGSIRSIQSVALSVLRLIEEDANKDMTTKVIVQLPISVATFLLNEKRQAITDIEKNNQVSVLILANDTLETPNYDIQRVRHDNESFDGLSSYNMLRDFKASEEVEEQTSAPGGEVEVRQEAMVADISPSAPPPKPKAGFFKLIKRVLGIGDESLSLSTKKMKTAKTEDDAGKKADKADKEKYSRGEGHKKNGQRNRKKERPSGKNNKVSDGRKNTNKTIDKKTGKTTSNKKPPTEKQVKKTGSRNGHGKSGQSNQPVERTNKVDKADKTNKADKKVAKPFVNPYAKDKEKIRQGRPVSEDAIRGAGKADFAKQPDKASAQQVESTQENQKTKRPTTKDEGRKKAKKNYPDKGRVYVPRAVGDAVPALRMNDNLGIEESKTKVTKTEATRTVRPDNAEKSSADGVNNANNPIADLSAFGQSVWYDNISRDMIESGKLQRLIDEDDLRGITSNPAIFEKALASNHPGYLDYLKTLKGRVETPKEAFFALAIRDIVEACQAMRPVYDNSNGSDGMVSLEVSPDLAYDAEKTIDEALTLHQKLNQPNAMIKVPGTAQGLLAIEQLTYLGLNINVTLLFSIERYVEVFKAYMRGLQKRVDMALPVDKIRSVASFFISRIDSAADKVLENTNPEMKGKVAIANARLAYDAYLQLLDSEAWKQLEKAGAKPQRLLWASTSTKDPGYSDVLYMESLIGKDTVNTVPPVTYEAFKDHGKIAETITLDIPEAKALIELLPQYGVDLDLMTQTLERDGVIAFEKSFETLLAVLAEKMSSIESE
;
A
#
# COMPACT_ATOMS: atom_id res chain seq x y z
N MET A 1 -16.63 26.77 -13.06
CA MET A 1 -16.24 27.33 -11.74
C MET A 1 -15.25 26.37 -11.11
N LYS A 2 -14.07 26.86 -10.71
CA LYS A 2 -13.01 26.03 -10.16
C LYS A 2 -13.20 25.70 -8.68
N ARG A 3 -12.90 24.45 -8.32
CA ARG A 3 -12.94 23.91 -6.97
C ARG A 3 -11.69 23.09 -6.68
N MET A 4 -11.29 23.06 -5.41
CA MET A 4 -10.41 22.06 -4.84
C MET A 4 -11.30 21.09 -4.05
N LEU A 5 -11.21 19.79 -4.35
CA LEU A 5 -11.92 18.74 -3.65
C LEU A 5 -10.87 17.86 -2.95
N ILE A 6 -11.05 17.60 -1.65
CA ILE A 6 -10.16 16.73 -0.86
C ILE A 6 -11.00 15.56 -0.35
N ASN A 7 -10.68 14.37 -0.83
CA ASN A 7 -11.27 13.11 -0.39
C ASN A 7 -10.28 12.39 0.54
N ALA A 8 -10.73 12.16 1.77
CA ALA A 8 -9.95 11.58 2.86
C ALA A 8 -10.80 10.66 3.77
N THR A 9 -11.91 10.14 3.23
CA THR A 9 -12.80 9.21 3.93
C THR A 9 -12.15 7.84 4.16
N GLN A 10 -11.40 7.35 3.17
CA GLN A 10 -10.50 6.22 3.34
C GLN A 10 -9.22 6.72 4.02
N ARG A 11 -8.62 5.90 4.88
CA ARG A 11 -7.39 6.27 5.59
C ARG A 11 -6.15 6.01 4.73
N GLU A 12 -6.25 4.99 3.89
CA GLU A 12 -5.23 4.35 3.07
C GLU A 12 -4.67 5.29 1.99
N GLU A 13 -5.50 6.20 1.48
CA GLU A 13 -5.23 7.09 0.36
C GLU A 13 -5.87 8.48 0.59
N LEU A 14 -5.08 9.55 0.55
CA LEU A 14 -5.60 10.93 0.55
C LEU A 14 -5.52 11.52 -0.85
N ARG A 15 -6.67 11.90 -1.41
CA ARG A 15 -6.81 12.38 -2.80
C ARG A 15 -7.20 13.85 -2.86
N VAL A 16 -6.47 14.67 -3.61
CA VAL A 16 -6.79 16.08 -3.87
C VAL A 16 -7.01 16.29 -5.36
N ALA A 17 -8.24 16.65 -5.74
CA ALA A 17 -8.65 16.90 -7.12
C ALA A 17 -8.89 18.39 -7.38
N LEU A 18 -8.37 18.90 -8.51
CA LEU A 18 -8.70 20.23 -9.02
C LEU A 18 -9.64 20.13 -10.22
N VAL A 19 -10.81 20.75 -10.09
CA VAL A 19 -11.94 20.58 -11.03
C VAL A 19 -12.43 21.94 -11.50
N ASP A 20 -12.73 22.10 -12.80
CA ASP A 20 -13.49 23.25 -13.30
C ASP A 20 -14.88 22.80 -13.78
N GLY A 21 -15.92 23.19 -13.02
CA GLY A 21 -17.27 22.65 -13.18
C GLY A 21 -17.33 21.19 -12.76
N GLN A 22 -17.11 20.30 -13.73
CA GLN A 22 -16.99 18.84 -13.58
C GLN A 22 -15.75 18.26 -14.31
N ARG A 23 -14.96 19.06 -15.04
CA ARG A 23 -13.74 18.57 -15.74
C ARG A 23 -12.57 18.56 -14.77
N LEU A 24 -12.06 17.37 -14.44
CA LEU A 24 -10.85 17.16 -13.65
C LEU A 24 -9.62 17.59 -14.45
N TYR A 25 -8.81 18.52 -13.94
CA TYR A 25 -7.66 19.08 -14.68
C TYR A 25 -6.29 18.93 -14.00
N ASP A 26 -6.27 18.62 -12.70
CA ASP A 26 -5.09 18.28 -11.89
C ASP A 26 -5.54 17.30 -10.79
N LEU A 27 -4.67 16.38 -10.39
CA LEU A 27 -4.92 15.36 -9.38
C LEU A 27 -3.63 15.14 -8.58
N ASP A 28 -3.78 14.84 -7.30
CA ASP A 28 -2.70 14.60 -6.37
C ASP A 28 -3.13 13.49 -5.39
N ILE A 29 -2.27 12.50 -5.16
CA ILE A 29 -2.56 11.29 -4.37
C ILE A 29 -1.36 11.04 -3.44
N GLU A 30 -1.61 10.80 -2.16
CA GLU A 30 -0.60 10.35 -1.18
C GLU A 30 -1.16 9.16 -0.38
N PRO A 31 -0.64 7.92 -0.58
CA PRO A 31 -1.00 6.76 0.22
C PRO A 31 -0.23 6.71 1.55
N ILE A 32 -0.80 6.12 2.62
CA ILE A 32 -0.19 6.11 3.98
C ILE A 32 1.29 5.73 3.96
N ASN A 33 1.62 4.67 3.23
CA ASN A 33 2.93 4.03 3.30
C ASN A 33 4.00 4.69 2.42
N SER A 34 3.63 5.64 1.55
CA SER A 34 4.59 6.40 0.73
C SER A 34 4.44 7.91 0.98
N LYS A 35 4.74 8.33 2.22
CA LYS A 35 4.92 9.75 2.55
C LYS A 35 6.03 10.35 1.69
N GLN A 36 5.77 11.47 1.03
CA GLN A 36 6.79 12.10 0.20
C GLN A 36 8.02 12.52 1.03
N LYS A 37 9.22 12.03 0.68
CA LYS A 37 10.49 12.35 1.36
C LYS A 37 11.15 13.64 0.83
N LYS A 38 10.70 14.12 -0.33
CA LYS A 38 11.19 15.35 -0.95
C LYS A 38 11.03 16.57 -0.05
N ALA A 39 12.03 17.45 -0.06
CA ALA A 39 12.14 18.66 0.75
C ALA A 39 12.22 18.46 2.28
N ASN A 40 12.15 17.22 2.78
CA ASN A 40 12.58 16.89 4.14
C ASN A 40 14.05 17.29 4.36
N ILE A 41 14.37 17.64 5.61
CA ILE A 41 15.71 18.08 6.03
C ILE A 41 16.24 17.14 7.12
N TYR A 42 17.47 16.66 6.97
CA TYR A 42 18.12 15.66 7.82
C TYR A 42 19.48 16.14 8.32
N LYS A 43 19.95 15.58 9.45
CA LYS A 43 21.33 15.73 9.95
C LYS A 43 22.22 14.61 9.40
N GLY A 44 22.67 14.77 8.17
CA GLY A 44 23.50 13.78 7.49
C GLY A 44 24.97 13.80 7.92
N LYS A 45 25.71 12.75 7.54
CA LYS A 45 27.16 12.59 7.73
C LYS A 45 27.81 12.12 6.44
N ILE A 46 28.89 12.77 6.04
CA ILE A 46 29.61 12.44 4.80
C ILE A 46 30.35 11.11 5.00
N THR A 47 29.99 10.09 4.22
CA THR A 47 30.58 8.75 4.31
C THR A 47 31.80 8.60 3.41
N ARG A 48 31.80 9.21 2.23
CA ARG A 48 32.96 9.29 1.32
C ARG A 48 32.91 10.51 0.39
N VAL A 49 34.08 11.03 0.01
CA VAL A 49 34.21 12.11 -1.00
C VAL A 49 34.76 11.54 -2.30
N GLU A 50 34.02 11.73 -3.40
CA GLU A 50 34.30 11.13 -4.71
C GLU A 50 34.64 12.20 -5.77
N PRO A 51 35.94 12.54 -5.97
CA PRO A 51 36.34 13.64 -6.83
C PRO A 51 35.96 13.43 -8.29
N SER A 52 35.89 12.16 -8.73
CA SER A 52 35.54 11.74 -10.08
C SER A 52 34.14 12.22 -10.51
N LEU A 53 33.24 12.40 -9.53
CA LEU A 53 31.86 12.84 -9.72
C LEU A 53 31.63 14.31 -9.32
N GLU A 54 32.67 15.02 -8.84
CA GLU A 54 32.58 16.32 -8.15
C GLU A 54 31.49 16.32 -7.04
N ALA A 55 31.44 15.25 -6.24
CA ALA A 55 30.38 14.99 -5.26
C ALA A 55 30.90 14.30 -3.98
N ALA A 56 30.05 14.28 -2.95
CA ALA A 56 30.19 13.47 -1.74
C ALA A 56 28.95 12.56 -1.58
N PHE A 57 29.12 11.44 -0.89
CA PHE A 57 28.01 10.60 -0.43
C PHE A 57 27.72 10.88 1.03
N VAL A 58 26.44 10.92 1.38
CA VAL A 58 25.95 11.28 2.71
C VAL A 58 25.04 10.17 3.21
N ASP A 59 25.38 9.60 4.35
CA ASP A 59 24.42 8.88 5.19
C ASP A 59 23.50 9.92 5.84
N TYR A 60 22.20 9.74 5.68
CA TYR A 60 21.16 10.60 6.26
C TYR A 60 20.05 9.78 6.94
N GLY A 61 20.35 8.54 7.34
CA GLY A 61 19.38 7.65 7.99
C GLY A 61 18.38 7.00 7.03
N ALA A 62 18.84 6.61 5.84
CA ALA A 62 18.08 5.83 4.86
C ALA A 62 19.02 4.82 4.18
N ASP A 63 18.45 3.70 3.70
CA ASP A 63 19.14 2.48 3.23
C ASP A 63 20.20 2.74 2.15
N ARG A 64 20.05 3.85 1.40
CA ARG A 64 20.99 4.29 0.37
C ARG A 64 21.55 5.66 0.71
N HIS A 65 22.88 5.77 0.72
CA HIS A 65 23.55 7.06 0.86
C HIS A 65 23.12 8.04 -0.24
N GLY A 66 22.68 9.23 0.17
CA GLY A 66 22.33 10.32 -0.73
C GLY A 66 23.54 10.91 -1.43
N PHE A 67 23.32 11.41 -2.64
CA PHE A 67 24.32 12.04 -3.51
C PHE A 67 24.28 13.56 -3.34
N LEU A 68 25.35 14.13 -2.79
CA LEU A 68 25.50 15.57 -2.54
C LEU A 68 26.58 16.16 -3.48
N PRO A 69 26.20 16.86 -4.56
CA PRO A 69 27.17 17.51 -5.45
C PRO A 69 27.92 18.63 -4.71
N ILE A 70 29.22 18.80 -4.94
CA ILE A 70 30.01 19.83 -4.23
C ILE A 70 29.53 21.26 -4.54
N LYS A 71 28.86 21.45 -5.68
CA LYS A 71 28.24 22.72 -6.07
C LYS A 71 27.01 23.07 -5.21
N GLU A 72 26.45 22.10 -4.50
CA GLU A 72 25.29 22.19 -3.59
C GLU A 72 25.70 22.25 -2.10
N ILE A 73 27.00 22.41 -1.82
CA ILE A 73 27.55 22.49 -0.46
C ILE A 73 27.82 23.96 -0.11
N SER A 74 27.28 24.42 1.03
CA SER A 74 27.52 25.76 1.54
C SER A 74 28.97 25.93 1.97
N LYS A 75 29.48 27.16 1.83
CA LYS A 75 30.87 27.51 2.16
C LYS A 75 31.19 27.36 3.64
N ASP A 76 30.17 27.43 4.49
CA ASP A 76 30.28 27.30 5.94
C ASP A 76 30.79 25.91 6.35
N TYR A 77 30.58 24.91 5.49
CA TYR A 77 31.10 23.54 5.66
C TYR A 77 32.53 23.35 5.11
N PHE A 78 33.16 24.36 4.52
CA PHE A 78 34.51 24.23 3.94
C PHE A 78 35.61 24.55 4.97
N SER A 79 36.39 23.53 5.34
CA SER A 79 37.46 23.62 6.34
C SER A 79 38.78 24.25 5.85
N GLY A 80 38.72 25.06 4.79
CA GLY A 80 39.90 25.68 4.16
C GLY A 80 39.55 26.71 3.07
N SER A 81 40.56 27.45 2.62
CA SER A 81 40.37 28.53 1.64
C SER A 81 39.94 28.00 0.27
N THR A 82 38.93 28.63 -0.34
CA THR A 82 38.48 28.35 -1.71
C THR A 82 39.40 28.95 -2.79
N ALA A 83 40.66 29.24 -2.45
CA ALA A 83 41.65 29.77 -3.38
C ALA A 83 41.93 28.77 -4.51
N VAL A 84 41.85 29.24 -5.76
CA VAL A 84 41.94 28.39 -6.94
C VAL A 84 43.39 27.96 -7.16
N GLY A 85 43.65 26.65 -7.15
CA GLY A 85 44.95 26.08 -7.49
C GLY A 85 45.31 26.28 -8.96
N LYS A 86 46.59 26.06 -9.33
CA LYS A 86 47.13 26.32 -10.67
C LYS A 86 46.35 25.70 -11.85
N ASN A 87 45.50 24.71 -11.60
CA ASN A 87 44.71 23.99 -12.62
C ASN A 87 43.24 24.49 -12.73
N GLY A 88 42.87 25.60 -12.09
CA GLY A 88 41.55 26.22 -12.27
C GLY A 88 40.38 25.57 -11.53
N ARG A 89 40.59 24.45 -10.81
CA ARG A 89 39.60 23.81 -9.93
C ARG A 89 40.12 23.76 -8.48
N PRO A 90 39.25 23.87 -7.46
CA PRO A 90 39.62 23.62 -6.07
C PRO A 90 40.01 22.14 -5.84
N ASP A 91 40.89 21.89 -4.88
CA ASP A 91 41.19 20.53 -4.42
C ASP A 91 40.11 20.07 -3.43
N TYR A 92 39.07 19.45 -3.98
CA TYR A 92 37.85 19.11 -3.25
C TYR A 92 38.07 18.21 -2.02
N LYS A 93 39.07 17.31 -2.05
CA LYS A 93 39.42 16.46 -0.89
C LYS A 93 40.01 17.24 0.30
N LYS A 94 40.33 18.52 0.14
CA LYS A 94 40.84 19.40 1.22
C LYS A 94 39.81 20.39 1.74
N LEU A 95 38.68 20.57 1.05
CA LEU A 95 37.60 21.45 1.52
C LEU A 95 36.72 20.75 2.55
N ILE A 96 36.39 19.48 2.31
CA ILE A 96 35.36 18.72 3.03
C ILE A 96 35.96 17.40 3.54
N ARG A 97 35.53 16.93 4.72
CA ARG A 97 36.10 15.75 5.38
C ARG A 97 35.09 14.59 5.45
N GLU A 98 35.59 13.37 5.39
CA GLU A 98 34.81 12.17 5.68
C GLU A 98 34.52 12.12 7.19
N GLY A 99 33.34 11.66 7.58
CA GLY A 99 32.81 11.75 8.93
C GLY A 99 32.22 13.12 9.32
N GLN A 100 32.30 14.14 8.47
CA GLN A 100 31.75 15.47 8.75
C GLN A 100 30.21 15.47 8.72
N ALA A 101 29.59 16.01 9.78
CA ALA A 101 28.14 16.23 9.85
C ALA A 101 27.72 17.45 9.02
N VAL A 102 26.58 17.35 8.33
CA VAL A 102 26.02 18.35 7.41
C VAL A 102 24.49 18.35 7.48
N MET A 103 23.87 19.54 7.50
CA MET A 103 22.43 19.65 7.30
C MET A 103 22.13 19.52 5.80
N VAL A 104 21.24 18.60 5.43
CA VAL A 104 20.93 18.28 4.03
C VAL A 104 19.42 18.24 3.78
N GLN A 105 18.98 18.79 2.65
CA GLN A 105 17.60 18.72 2.16
C GLN A 105 17.52 17.83 0.92
N VAL A 106 16.45 17.04 0.82
CA VAL A 106 16.17 16.16 -0.33
C VAL A 106 15.63 16.99 -1.50
N GLU A 107 16.46 17.28 -2.51
CA GLU A 107 16.04 17.96 -3.74
C GLU A 107 15.28 17.01 -4.69
N LYS A 108 15.73 15.75 -4.74
CA LYS A 108 15.10 14.66 -5.50
C LYS A 108 15.16 13.37 -4.69
N GLU A 109 14.08 12.62 -4.73
CA GLU A 109 13.94 11.35 -4.03
C GLU A 109 14.76 10.24 -4.69
N GLU A 110 14.91 9.12 -3.97
CA GLU A 110 15.44 7.85 -4.44
C GLU A 110 14.78 7.45 -5.79
N ARG A 111 15.54 6.84 -6.72
CA ARG A 111 14.94 6.29 -7.96
C ARG A 111 15.66 5.03 -8.43
N GLY A 112 15.00 3.88 -8.25
CA GLY A 112 15.55 2.57 -8.58
C GLY A 112 16.88 2.36 -7.84
N ASN A 113 17.96 2.13 -8.58
CA ASN A 113 19.29 1.93 -8.00
C ASN A 113 20.10 3.22 -7.73
N LYS A 114 19.44 4.37 -7.55
CA LYS A 114 20.08 5.66 -7.24
C LYS A 114 19.48 6.27 -5.98
N GLY A 115 20.35 6.53 -5.00
CA GLY A 115 19.97 7.25 -3.78
C GLY A 115 19.58 8.70 -4.05
N ALA A 116 18.94 9.35 -3.06
CA ALA A 116 18.40 10.70 -3.14
C ALA A 116 19.44 11.74 -3.56
N ALA A 117 19.02 12.76 -4.32
CA ALA A 117 19.85 13.92 -4.62
C ALA A 117 19.67 14.98 -3.53
N LEU A 118 20.78 15.35 -2.88
CA LEU A 118 20.81 16.24 -1.72
C LEU A 118 21.39 17.61 -2.06
N THR A 119 20.97 18.63 -1.31
CA THR A 119 21.62 19.94 -1.24
C THR A 119 21.75 20.37 0.22
N THR A 120 22.78 21.17 0.55
CA THR A 120 22.85 21.87 1.85
C THR A 120 22.21 23.26 1.79
N TYR A 121 21.89 23.77 0.61
CA TYR A 121 21.23 25.07 0.45
C TYR A 121 19.74 24.92 0.71
N ILE A 122 19.36 24.99 1.98
CA ILE A 122 18.00 24.74 2.47
C ILE A 122 17.04 25.76 1.86
N GLY A 123 15.93 25.28 1.30
CA GLY A 123 14.82 26.10 0.81
C GLY A 123 13.54 25.80 1.57
N LEU A 124 13.05 26.80 2.32
CA LEU A 124 11.78 26.72 3.05
C LEU A 124 10.68 27.39 2.23
N ALA A 125 9.71 26.59 1.79
CA ALA A 125 8.68 27.01 0.86
C ALA A 125 7.44 27.57 1.57
N GLY A 126 7.35 28.90 1.63
CA GLY A 126 6.16 29.66 2.00
C GLY A 126 5.12 29.73 0.87
N ARG A 127 4.02 30.44 1.11
CA ARG A 127 2.91 30.54 0.14
C ARG A 127 3.25 31.50 -1.00
N TYR A 128 3.85 32.64 -0.68
CA TYR A 128 4.15 33.73 -1.60
C TYR A 128 5.64 33.80 -1.95
N LEU A 129 6.53 33.33 -1.07
CA LEU A 129 7.98 33.26 -1.28
C LEU A 129 8.59 31.91 -0.88
N VAL A 130 9.86 31.73 -1.22
CA VAL A 130 10.74 30.67 -0.67
C VAL A 130 11.91 31.37 0.02
N ALA A 131 12.15 31.04 1.28
CA ALA A 131 13.31 31.53 2.02
C ALA A 131 14.49 30.55 1.84
N MET A 132 15.68 31.10 1.61
CA MET A 132 16.94 30.38 1.44
C MET A 132 17.92 30.83 2.54
N PRO A 133 17.72 30.41 3.81
CA PRO A 133 18.34 31.06 4.97
C PRO A 133 19.86 30.94 5.07
N ASN A 134 20.49 30.04 4.30
CA ASN A 134 21.94 29.90 4.18
C ASN A 134 22.46 30.17 2.75
N ASN A 135 21.71 30.91 1.92
CA ASN A 135 22.14 31.29 0.58
C ASN A 135 21.73 32.73 0.22
N PRO A 136 22.50 33.75 0.61
CA PRO A 136 22.19 35.16 0.31
C PRO A 136 22.25 35.49 -1.19
N ARG A 137 22.79 34.58 -2.02
CA ARG A 137 22.81 34.71 -3.49
C ARG A 137 21.59 34.07 -4.15
N GLY A 138 20.78 33.33 -3.40
CA GLY A 138 19.60 32.60 -3.87
C GLY A 138 18.34 33.44 -4.07
N GLY A 139 18.45 34.75 -4.25
CA GLY A 139 17.29 35.66 -4.31
C GLY A 139 16.71 35.92 -5.72
N GLY A 140 15.43 36.29 -5.81
CA GLY A 140 14.82 36.82 -7.03
C GLY A 140 13.30 36.69 -7.16
N VAL A 141 12.80 36.83 -8.39
CA VAL A 141 11.37 36.70 -8.74
C VAL A 141 11.17 35.55 -9.74
N SER A 142 10.18 34.69 -9.49
CA SER A 142 9.78 33.54 -10.32
C SER A 142 9.89 33.81 -11.83
N ARG A 143 10.50 32.88 -12.58
CA ARG A 143 10.70 32.99 -14.04
C ARG A 143 9.38 32.98 -14.85
N ARG A 144 8.27 32.56 -14.23
CA ARG A 144 6.92 32.61 -14.82
C ARG A 144 6.33 34.02 -14.88
N VAL A 145 6.78 34.95 -14.03
CA VAL A 145 6.29 36.34 -13.99
C VAL A 145 7.14 37.23 -14.90
N GLN A 146 6.50 37.97 -15.80
CA GLN A 146 7.14 38.81 -16.83
C GLN A 146 6.49 40.21 -16.88
N GLY A 147 6.87 41.05 -17.84
CA GLY A 147 6.17 42.33 -18.09
C GLY A 147 6.23 43.35 -16.94
N THR A 148 5.07 43.92 -16.60
CA THR A 148 4.87 44.92 -15.53
C THR A 148 4.82 44.27 -14.14
N GLU A 149 4.08 43.17 -14.00
CA GLU A 149 3.94 42.38 -12.76
C GLU A 149 5.30 42.06 -12.13
N ARG A 150 6.30 41.72 -12.95
CA ARG A 150 7.67 41.43 -12.50
C ARG A 150 8.37 42.64 -11.85
N ARG A 151 8.01 43.87 -12.25
CA ARG A 151 8.56 45.11 -11.70
C ARG A 151 7.86 45.50 -10.40
N GLU A 152 6.54 45.32 -10.36
CA GLU A 152 5.71 45.56 -9.18
C GLU A 152 6.09 44.59 -8.04
N LEU A 153 6.21 43.29 -8.34
CA LEU A 153 6.74 42.31 -7.40
C LEU A 153 8.16 42.61 -6.93
N ARG A 154 9.01 43.18 -7.79
CA ARG A 154 10.37 43.54 -7.38
C ARG A 154 10.35 44.71 -6.40
N LYS A 155 9.57 45.77 -6.65
CA LYS A 155 9.39 46.87 -5.68
C LYS A 155 8.86 46.37 -4.33
N ALA A 156 7.84 45.51 -4.34
CA ALA A 156 7.29 44.95 -3.11
C ALA A 156 8.30 44.07 -2.35
N LEU A 157 9.23 43.41 -3.06
CA LEU A 157 10.35 42.68 -2.45
C LEU A 157 11.48 43.61 -1.95
N ASP A 158 11.77 44.70 -2.68
CA ASP A 158 12.75 45.72 -2.29
C ASP A 158 12.29 46.49 -1.01
N GLU A 159 11.00 46.38 -0.62
CA GLU A 159 10.41 46.88 0.63
C GLU A 159 10.40 45.85 1.80
N VAL A 160 10.78 44.58 1.57
CA VAL A 160 10.82 43.52 2.61
C VAL A 160 12.17 43.52 3.33
N SER A 161 12.14 43.45 4.66
CA SER A 161 13.32 43.36 5.52
C SER A 161 13.89 41.93 5.53
N VAL A 162 14.74 41.63 4.54
CA VAL A 162 15.47 40.36 4.43
C VAL A 162 16.80 40.44 5.20
N PRO A 163 17.11 39.51 6.12
CA PRO A 163 18.41 39.47 6.82
C PRO A 163 19.58 39.17 5.86
N GLU A 164 20.77 39.71 6.14
CA GLU A 164 21.91 39.73 5.19
C GLU A 164 22.36 38.36 4.64
N ASN A 165 22.17 37.28 5.39
CA ASN A 165 22.55 35.91 4.99
C ASN A 165 21.41 35.13 4.27
N VAL A 166 20.22 35.71 4.15
CA VAL A 166 19.01 35.03 3.65
C VAL A 166 18.73 35.42 2.20
N GLY A 167 18.58 34.42 1.31
CA GLY A 167 18.02 34.63 -0.03
C GLY A 167 16.48 34.51 -0.01
N VAL A 168 15.78 35.27 -0.85
CA VAL A 168 14.31 35.18 -0.97
C VAL A 168 13.88 35.09 -2.43
N ILE A 169 13.08 34.06 -2.77
CA ILE A 169 12.53 33.85 -4.11
C ILE A 169 11.01 34.03 -4.09
N VAL A 170 10.50 35.11 -4.69
CA VAL A 170 9.06 35.33 -4.79
C VAL A 170 8.43 34.35 -5.79
N ARG A 171 7.47 33.56 -5.31
CA ARG A 171 6.69 32.55 -6.06
C ARG A 171 5.63 33.24 -6.90
N THR A 172 5.08 32.52 -7.90
CA THR A 172 4.03 33.08 -8.78
C THR A 172 2.73 33.42 -8.04
N ALA A 173 2.46 32.81 -6.89
CA ALA A 173 1.32 33.16 -6.03
C ALA A 173 1.48 34.52 -5.30
N GLY A 174 2.71 35.07 -5.24
CA GLY A 174 2.97 36.39 -4.68
C GLY A 174 2.54 37.57 -5.57
N VAL A 175 2.20 37.34 -6.85
CA VAL A 175 1.77 38.41 -7.77
C VAL A 175 0.53 39.12 -7.20
N GLY A 176 0.62 40.45 -7.06
CA GLY A 176 -0.44 41.28 -6.49
C GLY A 176 -0.51 41.33 -4.95
N ARG A 177 0.46 40.73 -4.24
CA ARG A 177 0.60 40.83 -2.78
C ARG A 177 1.37 42.09 -2.38
N ASN A 178 1.09 42.63 -1.19
CA ASN A 178 1.81 43.78 -0.65
C ASN A 178 3.06 43.37 0.15
N TYR A 179 3.90 44.34 0.54
CA TYR A 179 5.10 44.05 1.34
C TYR A 179 4.76 43.47 2.74
N GLU A 180 3.62 43.84 3.34
CA GLU A 180 3.17 43.32 4.65
C GLU A 180 2.86 41.80 4.59
N GLU A 181 2.20 41.33 3.53
CA GLU A 181 1.93 39.90 3.27
C GLU A 181 3.21 39.11 2.95
N LEU A 182 4.16 39.72 2.24
CA LEU A 182 5.45 39.09 1.92
C LEU A 182 6.37 39.02 3.14
N GLN A 183 6.41 40.07 3.97
CA GLN A 183 7.17 40.07 5.23
C GLN A 183 6.64 38.98 6.17
N TRP A 184 5.32 38.85 6.33
CA TRP A 184 4.75 37.85 7.22
C TRP A 184 5.04 36.40 6.77
N ASP A 185 4.98 36.10 5.46
CA ASP A 185 5.36 34.78 4.92
C ASP A 185 6.86 34.50 5.13
N LEU A 186 7.73 35.53 5.05
CA LEU A 186 9.16 35.44 5.38
C LEU A 186 9.38 35.20 6.88
N ASP A 187 8.76 35.99 7.75
CA ASP A 187 8.91 35.90 9.21
C ASP A 187 8.51 34.50 9.71
N TYR A 188 7.46 33.92 9.14
CA TYR A 188 7.06 32.53 9.40
C TYR A 188 8.12 31.52 8.91
N GLN A 189 8.65 31.67 7.68
CA GLN A 189 9.77 30.79 7.25
C GLN A 189 11.00 30.94 8.16
N MET A 190 11.27 32.14 8.69
CA MET A 190 12.38 32.37 9.63
C MET A 190 12.10 31.80 11.04
N GLN A 191 10.83 31.70 11.48
CA GLN A 191 10.45 30.95 12.68
C GLN A 191 10.71 29.45 12.49
N VAL A 192 10.29 28.89 11.34
CA VAL A 192 10.55 27.48 10.99
C VAL A 192 12.07 27.21 10.90
N TRP A 193 12.84 28.11 10.29
CA TRP A 193 14.30 27.99 10.21
C TRP A 193 14.98 27.91 11.58
N ARG A 194 14.57 28.75 12.55
CA ARG A 194 15.15 28.72 13.90
C ARG A 194 14.97 27.35 14.55
N ALA A 195 13.75 26.83 14.56
CA ALA A 195 13.47 25.51 15.12
C ALA A 195 14.27 24.38 14.42
N ILE A 196 14.52 24.47 13.12
CA ILE A 196 15.37 23.52 12.38
C ILE A 196 16.84 23.61 12.83
N VAL A 197 17.35 24.80 13.14
CA VAL A 197 18.69 25.00 13.70
C VAL A 197 18.76 24.49 15.14
N ASP A 198 17.79 24.84 15.98
CA ASP A 198 17.69 24.41 17.39
C ASP A 198 17.63 22.87 17.48
N ALA A 199 16.87 22.22 16.59
CA ALA A 199 16.83 20.77 16.44
C ALA A 199 18.14 20.19 15.88
N TYR A 200 18.81 20.85 14.94
CA TYR A 200 20.09 20.39 14.39
C TYR A 200 21.20 20.34 15.44
N GLU A 201 21.20 21.23 16.43
CA GLU A 201 22.18 21.16 17.54
C GLU A 201 21.93 19.93 18.43
N GLN A 202 20.67 19.59 18.69
CA GLN A 202 20.26 18.51 19.61
C GLN A 202 20.18 17.12 18.96
N ALA A 203 19.94 17.04 17.65
CA ALA A 203 19.76 15.79 16.90
C ALA A 203 21.02 14.91 16.86
N GLU A 204 20.84 13.61 16.69
CA GLU A 204 21.94 12.71 16.34
C GLU A 204 22.22 12.72 14.82
N VAL A 205 23.27 12.01 14.39
CA VAL A 205 23.52 11.80 12.97
C VAL A 205 22.51 10.79 12.42
N GLY A 206 21.96 11.11 11.25
CA GLY A 206 20.93 10.32 10.58
C GLY A 206 19.51 10.83 10.83
N SER A 207 19.27 11.68 11.84
CA SER A 207 17.91 12.08 12.23
C SER A 207 17.22 13.03 11.23
N LEU A 208 15.91 12.82 11.04
CA LEU A 208 14.98 13.74 10.38
C LEU A 208 14.73 14.97 11.27
N LEU A 209 15.14 16.13 10.79
CA LEU A 209 15.00 17.41 11.49
C LEU A 209 13.63 18.03 11.21
N TYR A 210 13.21 18.01 9.94
CA TYR A 210 11.96 18.61 9.48
C TYR A 210 11.33 17.77 8.37
N GLN A 211 10.07 17.38 8.57
CA GLN A 211 9.22 16.76 7.56
C GLN A 211 8.50 17.86 6.77
N GLU A 212 8.66 17.87 5.44
CA GLU A 212 7.87 18.73 4.56
C GLU A 212 6.38 18.40 4.74
N SER A 213 5.55 19.44 4.82
CA SER A 213 4.16 19.32 5.30
C SER A 213 3.32 18.30 4.54
N ASN A 214 2.27 17.79 5.20
CA ASN A 214 1.27 16.88 4.63
C ASN A 214 0.65 17.40 3.31
N ILE A 215 0.25 16.51 2.39
CA ILE A 215 -0.44 16.83 1.13
C ILE A 215 -1.55 17.91 1.24
N ILE A 216 -2.33 17.96 2.33
CA ILE A 216 -3.35 18.99 2.58
C ILE A 216 -2.72 20.38 2.59
N VAL A 217 -1.63 20.55 3.36
CA VAL A 217 -0.91 21.82 3.51
C VAL A 217 -0.18 22.16 2.22
N ARG A 218 0.46 21.17 1.56
CA ARG A 218 1.11 21.36 0.24
C ARG A 218 0.10 21.82 -0.81
N ALA A 219 -1.10 21.23 -0.85
CA ALA A 219 -2.16 21.61 -1.77
C ALA A 219 -2.69 23.04 -1.49
N LEU A 220 -2.94 23.38 -0.23
CA LEU A 220 -3.37 24.73 0.16
C LEU A 220 -2.27 25.79 -0.06
N ARG A 221 -0.99 25.41 0.01
CA ARG A 221 0.14 26.29 -0.31
C ARG A 221 0.32 26.47 -1.82
N ASP A 222 0.33 25.39 -2.59
CA ASP A 222 0.84 25.35 -3.96
C ASP A 222 -0.26 25.38 -5.05
N TYR A 223 -1.47 24.91 -4.75
CA TYR A 223 -2.60 24.89 -5.69
C TYR A 223 -3.66 25.95 -5.43
N PHE A 224 -3.89 26.36 -4.18
CA PHE A 224 -4.99 27.28 -3.86
C PHE A 224 -4.74 28.72 -4.33
N ARG A 225 -5.22 29.00 -5.55
CA ARG A 225 -5.18 30.29 -6.24
C ARG A 225 -6.49 31.07 -6.07
N ASP A 226 -6.46 32.38 -6.32
CA ASP A 226 -7.62 33.27 -6.16
C ASP A 226 -8.81 32.95 -7.07
N ASP A 227 -8.61 32.20 -8.17
CA ASP A 227 -9.67 31.72 -9.07
C ASP A 227 -10.39 30.43 -8.60
N ILE A 228 -9.90 29.77 -7.54
CA ILE A 228 -10.59 28.63 -6.90
C ILE A 228 -11.66 29.16 -5.94
N ALA A 229 -12.93 28.93 -6.28
CA ALA A 229 -14.08 29.51 -5.58
C ALA A 229 -14.42 28.81 -4.25
N GLN A 230 -14.22 27.49 -4.19
CA GLN A 230 -14.54 26.64 -3.03
C GLN A 230 -13.43 25.60 -2.83
N ILE A 231 -13.11 25.31 -1.56
CA ILE A 231 -12.33 24.16 -1.12
C ILE A 231 -13.31 23.28 -0.34
N ILE A 232 -13.49 22.03 -0.75
CA ILE A 232 -14.49 21.11 -0.20
C ILE A 232 -13.76 19.86 0.30
N ILE A 233 -14.02 19.46 1.54
CA ILE A 233 -13.33 18.38 2.25
C ILE A 233 -14.37 17.45 2.86
N ASP A 234 -14.22 16.13 2.76
CA ASP A 234 -15.20 15.16 3.29
C ASP A 234 -14.87 14.54 4.65
N ASP A 235 -13.64 14.68 5.17
CA ASP A 235 -13.30 14.34 6.55
C ASP A 235 -13.24 15.57 7.47
N GLU A 236 -13.82 15.44 8.67
CA GLU A 236 -13.84 16.44 9.75
C GLU A 236 -12.43 16.69 10.32
N SER A 237 -11.56 15.67 10.43
CA SER A 237 -10.20 15.87 10.96
C SER A 237 -9.28 16.62 9.98
N VAL A 238 -9.39 16.30 8.69
CA VAL A 238 -8.76 17.02 7.58
C VAL A 238 -9.31 18.44 7.48
N TYR A 239 -10.62 18.63 7.62
CA TYR A 239 -11.24 19.97 7.64
C TYR A 239 -10.71 20.83 8.80
N ARG A 240 -10.57 20.28 10.01
CA ARG A 240 -10.01 21.02 11.16
C ARG A 240 -8.56 21.43 10.92
N ARG A 241 -7.71 20.55 10.39
CA ARG A 241 -6.31 20.87 10.01
C ARG A 241 -6.25 21.96 8.93
N ALA A 242 -7.05 21.82 7.87
CA ALA A 242 -7.14 22.82 6.80
C ALA A 242 -7.65 24.17 7.32
N HIS A 243 -8.65 24.17 8.23
CA HIS A 243 -9.18 25.36 8.87
C HIS A 243 -8.14 26.06 9.75
N GLY A 244 -7.36 25.31 10.54
CA GLY A 244 -6.24 25.83 11.32
C GLY A 244 -5.22 26.54 10.43
N PHE A 245 -4.67 25.83 9.44
CA PHE A 245 -3.71 26.39 8.48
C PHE A 245 -4.27 27.61 7.72
N MET A 246 -5.53 27.58 7.28
CA MET A 246 -6.15 28.72 6.59
C MET A 246 -6.44 29.91 7.52
N SER A 247 -6.76 29.67 8.79
CA SER A 247 -6.91 30.74 9.80
C SER A 247 -5.59 31.44 10.06
N LEU A 248 -4.49 30.67 10.07
CA LEU A 248 -3.14 31.14 10.33
C LEU A 248 -2.52 31.86 9.13
N VAL A 249 -2.71 31.37 7.89
CA VAL A 249 -2.01 31.87 6.69
C VAL A 249 -2.87 32.75 5.77
N MET A 250 -4.21 32.59 5.79
CA MET A 250 -5.09 33.25 4.82
C MET A 250 -6.54 33.48 5.34
N PRO A 251 -6.73 34.14 6.50
CA PRO A 251 -8.02 34.23 7.18
C PRO A 251 -9.15 34.84 6.31
N ASP A 252 -8.85 35.80 5.44
CA ASP A 252 -9.82 36.40 4.51
C ASP A 252 -10.39 35.40 3.46
N LYS A 253 -9.72 34.25 3.27
CA LYS A 253 -10.12 33.19 2.33
C LYS A 253 -10.86 32.04 3.01
N LEU A 254 -10.89 31.98 4.34
CA LEU A 254 -11.50 30.91 5.16
C LEU A 254 -12.95 30.64 4.76
N LYS A 255 -13.72 31.67 4.38
CA LYS A 255 -15.10 31.53 3.87
C LYS A 255 -15.27 30.66 2.61
N ARG A 256 -14.18 30.30 1.92
CA ARG A 256 -14.19 29.37 0.77
C ARG A 256 -14.01 27.91 1.19
N LEU A 257 -13.58 27.64 2.42
CA LEU A 257 -13.41 26.30 2.98
C LEU A 257 -14.77 25.77 3.47
N GLN A 258 -15.13 24.55 3.06
CA GLN A 258 -16.41 23.93 3.36
C GLN A 258 -16.23 22.43 3.69
N LEU A 259 -16.90 21.98 4.74
CA LEU A 259 -17.01 20.57 5.10
C LEU A 259 -18.20 19.97 4.34
N TYR A 260 -17.95 18.85 3.67
CA TYR A 260 -18.93 18.04 2.98
C TYR A 260 -19.60 17.07 3.96
N LYS A 261 -20.92 16.89 3.86
CA LYS A 261 -21.72 16.06 4.80
C LYS A 261 -22.82 15.24 4.13
N ASP A 262 -22.81 15.17 2.80
CA ASP A 262 -23.87 14.50 2.03
C ASP A 262 -23.47 13.04 1.77
N GLU A 263 -24.41 12.12 1.83
CA GLU A 263 -24.18 10.66 1.83
C GLU A 263 -23.46 10.13 0.57
N LEU A 264 -23.71 10.76 -0.59
CA LEU A 264 -23.05 10.42 -1.85
C LEU A 264 -21.57 10.85 -1.81
N PRO A 265 -20.58 9.97 -2.06
CA PRO A 265 -19.16 10.34 -1.98
C PRO A 265 -18.78 11.57 -2.81
N LEU A 266 -17.86 12.39 -2.27
CA LEU A 266 -17.54 13.73 -2.77
C LEU A 266 -17.21 13.74 -4.27
N PHE A 267 -16.31 12.86 -4.71
CA PHE A 267 -15.86 12.78 -6.09
C PHE A 267 -16.92 12.22 -7.04
N THR A 268 -17.78 11.31 -6.56
CA THR A 268 -18.95 10.78 -7.27
C THR A 268 -19.98 11.90 -7.54
N ARG A 269 -20.28 12.73 -6.54
CA ARG A 269 -21.17 13.90 -6.70
C ARG A 269 -20.66 14.88 -7.75
N TYR A 270 -19.36 15.12 -7.81
CA TYR A 270 -18.74 15.99 -8.81
C TYR A 270 -18.44 15.30 -10.15
N GLN A 271 -18.80 14.01 -10.30
CA GLN A 271 -18.65 13.21 -11.51
C GLN A 271 -17.20 13.11 -12.02
N ILE A 272 -16.24 13.08 -11.09
CA ILE A 272 -14.80 12.97 -11.43
C ILE A 272 -14.20 11.58 -11.21
N GLU A 273 -14.88 10.64 -10.54
CA GLU A 273 -14.31 9.31 -10.26
C GLU A 273 -13.88 8.57 -11.53
N ALA A 274 -14.74 8.51 -12.55
CA ALA A 274 -14.40 7.92 -13.86
C ALA A 274 -13.32 8.71 -14.63
N GLN A 275 -13.07 9.98 -14.27
CA GLN A 275 -11.95 10.76 -14.82
C GLN A 275 -10.63 10.50 -14.06
N ILE A 276 -10.69 10.06 -12.81
CA ILE A 276 -9.56 9.55 -12.02
C ILE A 276 -9.19 8.14 -12.50
N ASP A 277 -10.17 7.26 -12.67
CA ASP A 277 -10.00 5.91 -13.24
C ASP A 277 -9.33 5.94 -14.63
N SER A 278 -9.69 6.93 -15.47
CA SER A 278 -9.01 7.20 -16.76
C SER A 278 -7.52 7.55 -16.66
N ALA A 279 -6.96 7.74 -15.46
CA ALA A 279 -5.52 7.91 -15.22
C ALA A 279 -4.79 6.59 -14.91
N TYR A 280 -5.51 5.52 -14.54
CA TYR A 280 -4.95 4.18 -14.33
C TYR A 280 -4.94 3.36 -15.64
N GLY A 281 -6.02 3.39 -16.41
CA GLY A 281 -6.14 2.61 -17.65
C GLY A 281 -5.06 2.90 -18.71
N ARG A 282 -4.63 1.87 -19.47
CA ARG A 282 -3.64 2.00 -20.56
C ARG A 282 -4.12 2.92 -21.70
N SER A 283 -5.43 2.94 -21.98
CA SER A 283 -6.02 3.78 -23.02
C SER A 283 -7.05 4.77 -22.48
N VAL A 284 -7.25 5.88 -23.20
CA VAL A 284 -8.10 7.00 -22.81
C VAL A 284 -8.94 7.46 -24.01
N ARG A 285 -10.26 7.39 -23.90
CA ARG A 285 -11.17 7.81 -24.98
C ARG A 285 -11.24 9.33 -25.11
N LEU A 286 -11.17 9.81 -26.35
CA LEU A 286 -11.31 11.22 -26.72
C LEU A 286 -12.79 11.59 -26.96
N PRO A 287 -13.20 12.86 -26.79
CA PRO A 287 -14.60 13.29 -26.93
C PRO A 287 -15.27 12.94 -28.27
N SER A 288 -14.52 12.98 -29.39
CA SER A 288 -15.06 12.59 -30.71
C SER A 288 -15.16 11.07 -30.93
N GLY A 289 -14.68 10.25 -29.98
CA GLY A 289 -14.65 8.78 -30.07
C GLY A 289 -13.30 8.20 -30.51
N GLY A 290 -12.26 9.04 -30.64
CA GLY A 290 -10.86 8.60 -30.73
C GLY A 290 -10.35 7.97 -29.43
N GLU A 291 -9.10 7.52 -29.41
CA GLU A 291 -8.47 6.87 -28.26
C GLU A 291 -6.96 7.17 -28.21
N LEU A 292 -6.47 7.58 -27.05
CA LEU A 292 -5.04 7.61 -26.73
C LEU A 292 -4.62 6.25 -26.20
N VAL A 293 -3.42 5.80 -26.52
CA VAL A 293 -2.77 4.64 -25.88
C VAL A 293 -1.46 5.13 -25.27
N ILE A 294 -1.25 4.87 -23.98
CA ILE A 294 -0.07 5.32 -23.23
C ILE A 294 0.72 4.09 -22.78
N ASP A 295 1.94 3.95 -23.29
CA ASP A 295 2.86 2.85 -22.98
C ASP A 295 4.13 3.36 -22.30
N TYR A 296 4.51 2.71 -21.21
CA TYR A 296 5.72 3.01 -20.44
C TYR A 296 6.89 2.13 -20.91
N THR A 297 8.09 2.72 -21.01
CA THR A 297 9.33 2.01 -21.29
C THR A 297 10.42 2.46 -20.30
N GLU A 298 11.54 1.71 -20.22
CA GLU A 298 12.67 2.02 -19.34
C GLU A 298 13.20 3.47 -19.49
N ALA A 299 13.21 3.99 -20.72
CA ALA A 299 13.83 5.28 -21.04
C ALA A 299 12.83 6.44 -21.27
N MET A 300 11.61 6.13 -21.73
CA MET A 300 10.62 7.12 -22.16
C MET A 300 9.18 6.62 -22.07
N VAL A 301 8.20 7.52 -22.15
CA VAL A 301 6.79 7.18 -22.34
C VAL A 301 6.38 7.43 -23.79
N SER A 302 5.81 6.43 -24.45
CA SER A 302 5.25 6.54 -25.80
C SER A 302 3.73 6.73 -25.72
N ILE A 303 3.19 7.63 -26.54
CA ILE A 303 1.75 7.87 -26.66
C ILE A 303 1.34 7.76 -28.13
N ASP A 304 0.42 6.85 -28.43
CA ASP A 304 -0.20 6.64 -29.74
C ASP A 304 -1.64 7.22 -29.77
N ILE A 305 -2.12 7.61 -30.95
CA ILE A 305 -3.38 8.34 -31.15
C ILE A 305 -4.21 7.68 -32.25
N ASN A 306 -5.31 7.04 -31.85
CA ASN A 306 -6.25 6.35 -32.74
C ASN A 306 -7.53 7.18 -32.96
N SER A 307 -8.07 7.17 -34.19
CA SER A 307 -9.30 7.89 -34.57
C SER A 307 -10.58 7.03 -34.57
N SER A 308 -10.48 5.80 -34.04
CA SER A 308 -11.53 4.79 -33.79
C SER A 308 -12.97 5.14 -34.22
N ARG A 309 -13.28 4.88 -35.50
CA ARG A 309 -14.63 5.04 -36.11
C ARG A 309 -15.27 6.43 -35.96
N SER A 310 -14.50 7.50 -35.75
CA SER A 310 -14.98 8.90 -35.75
C SER A 310 -15.36 9.43 -37.15
N THR A 311 -15.95 8.59 -38.01
CA THR A 311 -16.29 8.90 -39.42
C THR A 311 -17.61 9.66 -39.55
N LYS A 312 -17.74 10.78 -38.84
CA LYS A 312 -18.85 11.75 -38.99
C LYS A 312 -18.50 12.92 -39.92
N GLY A 313 -17.22 13.11 -40.24
CA GLY A 313 -16.74 14.03 -41.27
C GLY A 313 -16.62 13.35 -42.64
N GLY A 314 -16.63 14.17 -43.71
CA GLY A 314 -16.40 13.72 -45.09
C GLY A 314 -14.93 13.82 -45.55
N ASP A 315 -14.06 14.42 -44.75
CA ASP A 315 -12.63 14.57 -45.01
C ASP A 315 -11.80 13.89 -43.92
N VAL A 316 -10.78 13.15 -44.34
CA VAL A 316 -9.86 12.40 -43.49
C VAL A 316 -8.82 13.33 -42.84
N GLU A 317 -8.35 14.37 -43.57
CA GLU A 317 -7.35 15.32 -43.05
C GLU A 317 -7.97 16.23 -41.97
N GLU A 318 -9.22 16.69 -42.16
CA GLU A 318 -9.98 17.42 -41.13
C GLU A 318 -10.25 16.54 -39.91
N THR A 319 -10.59 15.27 -40.10
CA THR A 319 -10.79 14.31 -39.00
C THR A 319 -9.48 14.08 -38.22
N ALA A 320 -8.35 13.87 -38.91
CA ALA A 320 -7.04 13.71 -38.29
C ALA A 320 -6.63 14.95 -37.48
N LEU A 321 -6.79 16.15 -38.05
CA LEU A 321 -6.56 17.41 -37.33
C LEU A 321 -7.43 17.50 -36.07
N HIS A 322 -8.73 17.19 -36.17
CA HIS A 322 -9.65 17.29 -35.03
C HIS A 322 -9.26 16.31 -33.90
N THR A 323 -9.01 15.04 -34.23
CA THR A 323 -8.54 14.04 -33.26
C THR A 323 -7.21 14.45 -32.63
N ASN A 324 -6.25 14.96 -33.41
CA ASN A 324 -4.96 15.41 -32.89
C ASN A 324 -5.07 16.67 -32.00
N LEU A 325 -6.05 17.55 -32.24
CA LEU A 325 -6.33 18.71 -31.37
C LEU A 325 -7.00 18.31 -30.05
N GLU A 326 -7.91 17.33 -30.06
CA GLU A 326 -8.45 16.71 -28.83
C GLU A 326 -7.33 16.00 -28.04
N ALA A 327 -6.51 15.20 -28.73
CA ALA A 327 -5.36 14.52 -28.14
C ALA A 327 -4.36 15.50 -27.53
N ALA A 328 -4.09 16.64 -28.15
CA ALA A 328 -3.21 17.67 -27.62
C ALA A 328 -3.71 18.31 -26.29
N GLU A 329 -5.03 18.40 -26.07
CA GLU A 329 -5.57 18.75 -24.75
C GLU A 329 -5.45 17.59 -23.76
N GLU A 330 -5.84 16.38 -24.19
CA GLU A 330 -6.00 15.25 -23.29
C GLU A 330 -4.65 14.67 -22.84
N ILE A 331 -3.64 14.63 -23.71
CA ILE A 331 -2.25 14.32 -23.32
C ILE A 331 -1.77 15.32 -22.27
N ALA A 332 -1.97 16.63 -22.48
CA ALA A 332 -1.58 17.63 -21.50
C ALA A 332 -2.35 17.48 -20.16
N ARG A 333 -3.56 16.91 -20.16
CA ARG A 333 -4.33 16.54 -18.97
C ARG A 333 -3.72 15.31 -18.29
N GLN A 334 -3.58 14.20 -19.01
CA GLN A 334 -3.05 12.92 -18.52
C GLN A 334 -1.62 13.05 -17.96
N LEU A 335 -0.76 13.83 -18.61
CA LEU A 335 0.61 14.12 -18.11
C LEU A 335 0.62 14.80 -16.74
N ARG A 336 -0.45 15.50 -16.34
CA ARG A 336 -0.60 16.02 -14.98
C ARG A 336 -1.25 15.01 -14.04
N LEU A 337 -2.37 14.40 -14.45
CA LEU A 337 -3.12 13.46 -13.60
C LEU A 337 -2.28 12.25 -13.18
N ARG A 338 -1.49 11.69 -14.11
CA ARG A 338 -0.56 10.57 -13.87
C ARG A 338 0.81 11.01 -13.37
N ASP A 339 1.03 12.33 -13.29
CA ASP A 339 2.29 13.06 -13.06
C ASP A 339 3.51 12.62 -13.88
N ILE A 340 3.30 11.98 -15.03
CA ILE A 340 4.31 11.46 -15.97
C ILE A 340 5.43 12.48 -16.22
N GLY A 341 6.68 12.02 -16.24
CA GLY A 341 7.81 12.85 -16.63
C GLY A 341 9.03 12.07 -17.08
N GLY A 342 10.09 12.79 -17.46
CA GLY A 342 11.20 12.26 -18.25
C GLY A 342 11.03 12.65 -19.72
N LEU A 343 11.51 11.79 -20.62
CA LEU A 343 11.28 11.89 -22.06
C LEU A 343 9.92 11.27 -22.40
N ILE A 344 9.15 11.96 -23.23
CA ILE A 344 7.86 11.53 -23.76
C ILE A 344 7.89 11.70 -25.28
N VAL A 345 7.37 10.72 -26.00
CA VAL A 345 7.23 10.74 -27.46
C VAL A 345 5.76 10.53 -27.79
N VAL A 346 5.18 11.44 -28.59
CA VAL A 346 3.79 11.36 -29.04
C VAL A 346 3.77 11.10 -30.54
N ASP A 347 3.14 10.01 -30.96
CA ASP A 347 2.82 9.76 -32.35
C ASP A 347 1.46 10.38 -32.67
N PHE A 348 1.45 11.39 -33.54
CA PHE A 348 0.23 12.08 -33.98
C PHE A 348 -0.20 11.52 -35.34
N ILE A 349 -1.50 11.33 -35.53
CA ILE A 349 -2.06 10.88 -36.81
C ILE A 349 -1.51 11.77 -37.93
N ASP A 350 -0.97 11.15 -38.97
CA ASP A 350 -0.32 11.85 -40.08
C ASP A 350 -1.24 12.94 -40.66
N MET A 351 -0.70 14.17 -40.76
CA MET A 351 -1.37 15.33 -41.35
C MET A 351 -0.49 15.85 -42.47
N TYR A 352 -1.00 15.90 -43.71
CA TYR A 352 -0.22 16.35 -44.85
C TYR A 352 0.11 17.84 -44.77
N GLU A 353 -0.83 18.70 -44.32
CA GLU A 353 -0.57 20.14 -44.25
C GLU A 353 0.40 20.50 -43.11
N ALA A 354 1.47 21.23 -43.48
CA ALA A 354 2.37 21.87 -42.52
C ALA A 354 1.69 22.96 -41.66
N LYS A 355 0.45 23.36 -41.99
CA LYS A 355 -0.41 24.22 -41.18
C LYS A 355 -1.08 23.41 -40.05
N HIS A 356 -1.63 22.24 -40.35
CA HIS A 356 -2.28 21.36 -39.37
C HIS A 356 -1.28 20.91 -38.29
N ARG A 357 -0.08 20.47 -38.70
CA ARG A 357 1.02 20.15 -37.77
C ARG A 357 1.34 21.31 -36.80
N ARG A 358 1.39 22.55 -37.28
CA ARG A 358 1.62 23.74 -36.43
C ARG A 358 0.45 24.05 -35.49
N GLN A 359 -0.79 23.83 -35.92
CA GLN A 359 -1.96 24.03 -35.05
C GLN A 359 -1.93 23.05 -33.87
N VAL A 360 -1.48 21.80 -34.09
CA VAL A 360 -1.28 20.81 -33.02
C VAL A 360 -0.08 21.18 -32.13
N GLU A 361 1.07 21.60 -32.69
CA GLU A 361 2.21 22.14 -31.92
C GLU A 361 1.83 23.34 -31.04
N GLU A 362 0.98 24.26 -31.54
CA GLU A 362 0.49 25.41 -30.78
C GLU A 362 -0.54 24.99 -29.71
N LYS A 363 -1.41 24.02 -30.01
CA LYS A 363 -2.44 23.53 -29.09
C LYS A 363 -1.86 22.76 -27.90
N ILE A 364 -0.89 21.87 -28.11
CA ILE A 364 -0.24 21.16 -27.00
C ILE A 364 0.55 22.14 -26.13
N LYS A 365 1.21 23.12 -26.75
CA LYS A 365 1.94 24.21 -26.06
C LYS A 365 1.03 25.13 -25.24
N GLU A 366 -0.18 25.43 -25.71
CA GLU A 366 -1.18 26.13 -24.93
C GLU A 366 -1.64 25.29 -23.74
N SER A 367 -1.98 24.02 -23.98
CA SER A 367 -2.56 23.11 -22.99
C SER A 367 -1.60 22.75 -21.86
N ILE A 368 -0.29 22.79 -22.13
CA ILE A 368 0.80 22.62 -21.16
C ILE A 368 1.12 23.91 -20.38
N ARG A 369 0.69 25.10 -20.84
CA ARG A 369 1.00 26.39 -20.19
C ARG A 369 0.54 26.48 -18.73
N ILE A 370 -0.49 25.71 -18.35
CA ILE A 370 -1.01 25.67 -16.97
C ILE A 370 -0.23 24.71 -16.05
N ASP A 371 0.66 23.87 -16.60
CA ASP A 371 1.39 22.84 -15.85
C ASP A 371 2.40 23.45 -14.85
N ARG A 372 2.47 22.80 -13.69
CA ARG A 372 3.42 23.07 -12.60
C ARG A 372 4.84 22.61 -12.94
N ALA A 373 5.00 21.56 -13.76
CA ALA A 373 6.30 21.09 -14.24
C ALA A 373 6.98 22.11 -15.18
N ARG A 374 8.30 22.01 -15.32
CA ARG A 374 9.01 22.60 -16.49
C ARG A 374 8.89 21.60 -17.64
N VAL A 375 8.45 22.08 -18.80
CA VAL A 375 8.29 21.26 -20.00
C VAL A 375 9.05 21.88 -21.17
N GLN A 376 9.73 21.04 -21.95
CA GLN A 376 10.35 21.40 -23.22
C GLN A 376 9.62 20.63 -24.34
N LEU A 377 9.33 21.31 -25.44
CA LEU A 377 8.63 20.75 -26.60
C LEU A 377 9.53 20.89 -27.83
N ALA A 378 9.73 19.80 -28.57
CA ALA A 378 10.26 19.85 -29.91
C ALA A 378 9.16 20.29 -30.90
N ARG A 379 9.44 20.13 -32.20
CA ARG A 379 8.45 20.18 -33.27
C ARG A 379 8.09 18.76 -33.70
N ILE A 380 6.99 18.62 -34.43
CA ILE A 380 6.68 17.37 -35.12
C ILE A 380 7.82 17.06 -36.11
N SER A 381 8.37 15.86 -35.98
CA SER A 381 9.53 15.38 -36.72
C SER A 381 9.20 15.06 -38.19
N LYS A 382 10.17 14.50 -38.92
CA LYS A 382 9.92 13.94 -40.27
C LYS A 382 9.19 12.59 -40.23
N PHE A 383 8.98 12.01 -39.05
CA PHE A 383 8.41 10.67 -38.83
C PHE A 383 7.08 10.73 -38.07
N GLY A 384 6.33 11.84 -38.11
CA GLY A 384 5.07 12.02 -37.36
C GLY A 384 5.26 12.35 -35.87
N LEU A 385 6.27 11.74 -35.24
CA LEU A 385 6.57 11.86 -33.81
C LEU A 385 6.84 13.31 -33.34
N LEU A 386 6.27 13.70 -32.20
CA LEU A 386 6.65 14.87 -31.40
C LEU A 386 7.40 14.43 -30.14
N GLU A 387 8.60 14.96 -29.96
CA GLU A 387 9.43 14.75 -28.75
C GLU A 387 9.16 15.85 -27.70
N MET A 388 9.08 15.47 -26.42
CA MET A 388 8.99 16.43 -25.32
C MET A 388 9.63 15.92 -24.04
N SER A 389 10.12 16.82 -23.18
CA SER A 389 10.62 16.47 -21.85
C SER A 389 9.79 17.18 -20.77
N ARG A 390 9.30 16.43 -19.77
CA ARG A 390 8.56 16.97 -18.62
C ARG A 390 9.34 16.72 -17.33
N GLN A 391 9.56 17.77 -16.55
CA GLN A 391 10.21 17.67 -15.25
C GLN A 391 9.37 16.81 -14.30
N ARG A 392 9.90 15.66 -13.89
CA ARG A 392 9.36 14.85 -12.79
C ARG A 392 9.31 15.68 -11.50
N LEU A 393 8.14 15.73 -10.87
CA LEU A 393 7.93 16.45 -9.62
C LEU A 393 7.81 15.51 -8.42
N ARG A 394 7.24 14.32 -8.65
CA ARG A 394 7.05 13.19 -7.74
C ARG A 394 7.23 11.89 -8.55
N PRO A 395 7.10 10.68 -7.97
CA PRO A 395 6.79 9.47 -8.73
C PRO A 395 5.49 9.65 -9.53
N SER A 396 5.38 9.00 -10.70
CA SER A 396 4.09 8.92 -11.42
C SER A 396 3.15 7.90 -10.77
N ILE A 397 1.84 7.98 -11.03
CA ILE A 397 0.85 6.98 -10.53
C ILE A 397 1.28 5.55 -10.89
N ASP A 398 1.84 5.36 -12.10
CA ASP A 398 2.42 4.11 -12.55
C ASP A 398 3.51 3.57 -11.59
N GLU A 399 4.44 4.44 -11.17
CA GLU A 399 5.57 4.13 -10.29
C GLU A 399 5.17 4.02 -8.80
N ALA A 400 3.93 4.39 -8.44
CA ALA A 400 3.43 4.41 -7.07
C ALA A 400 2.32 3.38 -6.79
N SER A 401 1.65 2.87 -7.84
CA SER A 401 0.46 2.01 -7.72
C SER A 401 0.54 0.71 -8.51
N HIS A 402 1.57 0.49 -9.34
CA HIS A 402 1.75 -0.74 -10.11
C HIS A 402 3.08 -1.43 -9.77
N SER A 403 3.08 -2.76 -9.77
CA SER A 403 4.28 -3.59 -9.73
C SER A 403 4.68 -4.08 -11.12
N VAL A 404 5.93 -4.51 -11.28
CA VAL A 404 6.38 -5.15 -12.53
C VAL A 404 5.68 -6.50 -12.66
N CYS A 405 4.95 -6.71 -13.76
CA CYS A 405 4.21 -7.95 -14.01
C CYS A 405 5.12 -9.19 -13.85
N PRO A 406 4.87 -10.09 -12.86
CA PRO A 406 5.79 -11.17 -12.52
C PRO A 406 5.98 -12.18 -13.65
N ARG A 407 4.92 -12.40 -14.44
CA ARG A 407 4.92 -13.37 -15.55
C ARG A 407 5.77 -12.95 -16.74
N CYS A 408 5.72 -11.68 -17.16
CA CYS A 408 6.52 -11.20 -18.29
C CYS A 408 7.79 -10.43 -17.88
N LYS A 409 7.98 -10.21 -16.57
CA LYS A 409 9.07 -9.44 -15.95
C LYS A 409 9.34 -8.12 -16.70
N GLY A 410 8.25 -7.42 -17.05
CA GLY A 410 8.22 -6.13 -17.77
C GLY A 410 8.18 -6.18 -19.31
N GLN A 411 8.26 -7.34 -19.96
CA GLN A 411 8.39 -7.44 -21.43
C GLN A 411 7.10 -7.21 -22.23
N GLY A 412 5.93 -7.11 -21.58
CA GLY A 412 4.62 -6.90 -22.24
C GLY A 412 4.17 -8.03 -23.19
N SER A 413 4.94 -9.11 -23.30
CA SER A 413 4.74 -10.22 -24.22
C SER A 413 5.33 -11.51 -23.67
N ILE A 414 4.90 -12.66 -24.20
CA ILE A 414 5.28 -14.00 -23.73
C ILE A 414 5.60 -14.89 -24.93
N ARG A 415 6.66 -15.69 -24.85
CA ARG A 415 7.04 -16.65 -25.90
C ARG A 415 5.99 -17.76 -26.03
N SER A 416 5.68 -18.18 -27.27
CA SER A 416 4.73 -19.26 -27.50
C SER A 416 5.23 -20.60 -26.95
N ILE A 417 4.30 -21.52 -26.64
CA ILE A 417 4.59 -22.86 -26.10
C ILE A 417 5.64 -23.59 -26.96
N GLN A 418 5.52 -23.53 -28.28
CA GLN A 418 6.45 -24.19 -29.21
C GLN A 418 7.83 -23.52 -29.20
N SER A 419 7.90 -22.20 -28.99
CA SER A 419 9.15 -21.45 -28.87
C SER A 419 9.88 -21.77 -27.57
N VAL A 420 9.17 -21.84 -26.44
CA VAL A 420 9.73 -22.25 -25.14
C VAL A 420 10.18 -23.71 -25.20
N ALA A 421 9.32 -24.62 -25.65
CA ALA A 421 9.63 -26.05 -25.76
C ALA A 421 10.87 -26.32 -26.64
N LEU A 422 11.00 -25.65 -27.79
CA LEU A 422 12.19 -25.78 -28.66
C LEU A 422 13.44 -25.07 -28.11
N SER A 423 13.30 -24.19 -27.11
CA SER A 423 14.43 -23.64 -26.36
C SER A 423 14.89 -24.64 -25.30
N VAL A 424 13.96 -25.15 -24.50
CA VAL A 424 14.20 -26.15 -23.45
C VAL A 424 14.79 -27.43 -24.03
N LEU A 425 14.27 -27.95 -25.14
CA LEU A 425 14.77 -29.17 -25.79
C LEU A 425 16.26 -29.08 -26.16
N ARG A 426 16.77 -27.89 -26.49
CA ARG A 426 18.20 -27.66 -26.76
C ARG A 426 19.04 -27.66 -25.48
N LEU A 427 18.49 -27.16 -24.37
CA LEU A 427 19.17 -27.18 -23.07
C LEU A 427 19.24 -28.61 -22.51
N ILE A 428 18.19 -29.42 -22.72
CA ILE A 428 18.21 -30.86 -22.44
C ILE A 428 19.31 -31.55 -23.25
N GLU A 429 19.39 -31.27 -24.56
CA GLU A 429 20.43 -31.81 -25.44
C GLU A 429 21.83 -31.35 -25.01
N GLU A 430 22.00 -30.07 -24.63
CA GLU A 430 23.26 -29.52 -24.14
C GLU A 430 23.72 -30.16 -22.83
N ASP A 431 22.83 -30.31 -21.83
CA ASP A 431 23.17 -30.92 -20.55
C ASP A 431 23.40 -32.43 -20.64
N ALA A 432 22.69 -33.13 -21.53
CA ALA A 432 22.92 -34.54 -21.80
C ALA A 432 24.29 -34.80 -22.46
N ASN A 433 24.80 -33.87 -23.28
CA ASN A 433 26.12 -33.99 -23.93
C ASN A 433 27.32 -33.73 -22.97
N LYS A 434 27.11 -33.31 -21.72
CA LYS A 434 28.20 -32.96 -20.80
C LYS A 434 28.72 -34.20 -20.04
N ASP A 435 30.03 -34.32 -19.89
CA ASP A 435 30.69 -35.48 -19.24
C ASP A 435 30.18 -35.77 -17.81
N MET A 436 30.04 -37.05 -17.47
CA MET A 436 29.53 -37.56 -16.18
C MET A 436 28.05 -37.23 -15.87
N THR A 437 27.21 -36.97 -16.88
CA THR A 437 25.74 -36.89 -16.71
C THR A 437 25.11 -38.27 -16.60
N THR A 438 24.11 -38.43 -15.72
CA THR A 438 23.31 -39.67 -15.61
C THR A 438 21.82 -39.41 -15.83
N LYS A 439 21.31 -38.27 -15.35
CA LYS A 439 19.88 -37.91 -15.42
C LYS A 439 19.75 -36.39 -15.61
N VAL A 440 18.84 -35.93 -16.47
CA VAL A 440 18.45 -34.52 -16.61
C VAL A 440 16.99 -34.40 -16.20
N ILE A 441 16.71 -33.62 -15.16
CA ILE A 441 15.36 -33.37 -14.63
C ILE A 441 14.94 -31.98 -15.10
N VAL A 442 13.72 -31.83 -15.61
CA VAL A 442 13.23 -30.58 -16.20
C VAL A 442 11.83 -30.30 -15.67
N GLN A 443 11.62 -29.13 -15.05
CA GLN A 443 10.30 -28.73 -14.55
C GLN A 443 9.71 -27.66 -15.46
N LEU A 444 8.48 -27.90 -15.94
CA LEU A 444 7.89 -27.11 -17.01
C LEU A 444 6.40 -26.82 -16.74
N PRO A 445 5.89 -25.66 -17.17
CA PRO A 445 4.46 -25.40 -17.25
C PRO A 445 3.75 -26.54 -17.98
N ILE A 446 2.60 -27.00 -17.46
CA ILE A 446 1.87 -28.19 -17.95
C ILE A 446 1.71 -28.20 -19.47
N SER A 447 1.43 -27.05 -20.09
CA SER A 447 1.28 -26.90 -21.55
C SER A 447 2.58 -27.15 -22.34
N VAL A 448 3.74 -26.75 -21.80
CA VAL A 448 5.07 -26.98 -22.39
C VAL A 448 5.52 -28.41 -22.16
N ALA A 449 5.30 -28.96 -20.96
CA ALA A 449 5.54 -30.37 -20.64
C ALA A 449 4.73 -31.30 -21.56
N THR A 450 3.43 -31.02 -21.74
CA THR A 450 2.53 -31.77 -22.62
C THR A 450 3.03 -31.80 -24.07
N PHE A 451 3.42 -30.65 -24.60
CA PHE A 451 3.92 -30.53 -25.99
C PHE A 451 5.27 -31.24 -26.18
N LEU A 452 6.16 -31.21 -25.18
CA LEU A 452 7.41 -31.97 -25.23
C LEU A 452 7.15 -33.48 -25.16
N LEU A 453 6.35 -33.92 -24.19
CA LEU A 453 6.05 -35.34 -23.95
C LEU A 453 5.16 -35.98 -25.02
N ASN A 454 4.57 -35.22 -25.96
CA ASN A 454 3.82 -35.76 -27.10
C ASN A 454 4.49 -35.39 -28.44
N GLU A 455 4.38 -34.16 -28.91
CA GLU A 455 4.89 -33.72 -30.23
C GLU A 455 6.43 -33.73 -30.36
N LYS A 456 7.17 -33.82 -29.25
CA LYS A 456 8.64 -33.99 -29.23
C LYS A 456 9.14 -35.24 -28.54
N ARG A 457 8.26 -36.20 -28.20
CA ARG A 457 8.63 -37.47 -27.55
C ARG A 457 9.80 -38.17 -28.22
N GLN A 458 9.76 -38.29 -29.55
CA GLN A 458 10.83 -38.92 -30.33
C GLN A 458 12.18 -38.21 -30.16
N ALA A 459 12.21 -36.88 -30.17
CA ALA A 459 13.46 -36.12 -30.03
C ALA A 459 14.08 -36.29 -28.64
N ILE A 460 13.26 -36.40 -27.59
CA ILE A 460 13.72 -36.73 -26.23
C ILE A 460 14.33 -38.14 -26.23
N THR A 461 13.60 -39.14 -26.75
CA THR A 461 14.09 -40.52 -26.86
C THR A 461 15.37 -40.66 -27.69
N ASP A 462 15.57 -39.81 -28.69
CA ASP A 462 16.80 -39.78 -29.49
C ASP A 462 17.96 -39.14 -28.69
N ILE A 463 17.72 -38.08 -27.91
CA ILE A 463 18.71 -37.51 -26.98
C ILE A 463 19.12 -38.54 -25.92
N GLU A 464 18.17 -39.25 -25.30
CA GLU A 464 18.45 -40.27 -24.29
C GLU A 464 19.36 -41.39 -24.83
N LYS A 465 19.03 -41.90 -26.03
CA LYS A 465 19.80 -42.98 -26.68
C LYS A 465 21.20 -42.55 -27.11
N ASN A 466 21.34 -41.33 -27.65
CA ASN A 466 22.61 -40.86 -28.17
C ASN A 466 23.63 -40.55 -27.06
N ASN A 467 23.15 -40.07 -25.90
CA ASN A 467 24.00 -39.66 -24.78
C ASN A 467 24.08 -40.70 -23.65
N GLN A 468 23.24 -41.74 -23.66
CA GLN A 468 23.10 -42.72 -22.56
C GLN A 468 22.65 -42.09 -21.22
N VAL A 469 21.83 -41.03 -21.31
CA VAL A 469 21.32 -40.23 -20.19
C VAL A 469 19.80 -40.39 -20.10
N SER A 470 19.23 -40.43 -18.90
CA SER A 470 17.76 -40.42 -18.71
C SER A 470 17.22 -38.98 -18.65
N VAL A 471 16.12 -38.69 -19.35
CA VAL A 471 15.47 -37.35 -19.32
C VAL A 471 14.12 -37.43 -18.63
N LEU A 472 14.00 -36.80 -17.47
CA LEU A 472 12.78 -36.72 -16.68
C LEU A 472 12.12 -35.35 -16.85
N ILE A 473 11.01 -35.29 -17.58
CA ILE A 473 10.18 -34.08 -17.70
C ILE A 473 9.05 -34.14 -16.67
N LEU A 474 8.98 -33.12 -15.82
CA LEU A 474 7.93 -32.91 -14.84
C LEU A 474 7.00 -31.78 -15.30
N ALA A 475 5.70 -32.09 -15.38
CA ALA A 475 4.67 -31.07 -15.55
C ALA A 475 4.39 -30.45 -14.19
N ASN A 476 4.70 -29.17 -14.03
CA ASN A 476 4.54 -28.39 -12.82
C ASN A 476 3.44 -27.34 -13.06
N ASP A 477 2.53 -27.20 -12.10
CA ASP A 477 1.38 -26.29 -12.10
C ASP A 477 1.69 -24.95 -11.42
N THR A 478 2.71 -24.90 -10.54
CA THR A 478 3.25 -23.65 -9.98
C THR A 478 3.99 -22.79 -11.02
N LEU A 479 4.44 -23.40 -12.13
CA LEU A 479 5.17 -22.72 -13.21
C LEU A 479 4.24 -22.26 -14.35
N GLU A 480 4.22 -20.95 -14.62
CA GLU A 480 3.63 -20.38 -15.84
C GLU A 480 4.67 -20.08 -16.94
N THR A 481 4.22 -20.04 -18.20
CA THR A 481 5.08 -19.54 -19.30
C THR A 481 5.41 -18.06 -19.10
N PRO A 482 6.69 -17.64 -19.18
CA PRO A 482 7.80 -18.33 -19.86
C PRO A 482 8.79 -19.11 -18.96
N ASN A 483 8.51 -19.30 -17.68
CA ASN A 483 9.44 -19.89 -16.70
C ASN A 483 9.64 -21.41 -16.90
N TYR A 484 10.80 -21.93 -16.45
CA TYR A 484 11.16 -23.36 -16.41
C TYR A 484 12.39 -23.57 -15.52
N ASP A 485 12.58 -24.79 -14.99
CA ASP A 485 13.80 -25.25 -14.31
C ASP A 485 14.43 -26.44 -15.04
N ILE A 486 15.75 -26.58 -14.96
CA ILE A 486 16.51 -27.71 -15.49
C ILE A 486 17.67 -28.06 -14.55
N GLN A 487 17.62 -29.27 -13.98
CA GLN A 487 18.61 -29.80 -13.05
C GLN A 487 19.33 -31.00 -13.66
N ARG A 488 20.64 -30.85 -13.83
CA ARG A 488 21.56 -31.90 -14.29
C ARG A 488 22.10 -32.72 -13.12
N VAL A 489 21.90 -34.04 -13.14
CA VAL A 489 22.39 -34.99 -12.13
C VAL A 489 23.62 -35.74 -12.67
N ARG A 490 24.66 -35.81 -11.84
CA ARG A 490 25.91 -36.52 -12.14
C ARG A 490 25.98 -37.88 -11.46
N HIS A 491 26.83 -38.76 -11.99
CA HIS A 491 27.07 -40.12 -11.48
C HIS A 491 27.53 -40.14 -10.00
N ASP A 492 28.10 -39.04 -9.51
CA ASP A 492 28.71 -38.92 -8.19
C ASP A 492 27.67 -38.72 -7.04
N ASN A 493 26.40 -38.41 -7.38
CA ASN A 493 25.35 -38.04 -6.42
C ASN A 493 24.09 -38.93 -6.55
N GLU A 494 24.05 -40.06 -5.83
CA GLU A 494 22.91 -41.00 -5.79
C GLU A 494 21.69 -40.50 -4.99
N SER A 495 21.47 -39.17 -4.93
CA SER A 495 20.49 -38.52 -4.03
C SER A 495 19.02 -38.62 -4.48
N PHE A 496 18.70 -39.37 -5.54
CA PHE A 496 17.39 -39.33 -6.23
C PHE A 496 16.81 -40.71 -6.58
N ASP A 497 17.40 -41.80 -6.11
CA ASP A 497 16.85 -43.14 -6.36
C ASP A 497 15.80 -43.52 -5.31
N GLY A 498 14.66 -44.05 -5.79
CA GLY A 498 13.50 -44.41 -4.97
C GLY A 498 12.39 -43.36 -4.89
N LEU A 499 12.65 -42.09 -5.21
CA LEU A 499 11.61 -41.05 -5.28
C LEU A 499 10.75 -41.18 -6.55
N SER A 500 9.44 -40.92 -6.42
CA SER A 500 8.53 -40.83 -7.56
C SER A 500 8.73 -39.51 -8.33
N SER A 501 8.39 -39.49 -9.62
CA SER A 501 8.50 -38.28 -10.45
C SER A 501 7.67 -37.11 -9.93
N TYR A 502 6.49 -37.37 -9.36
CA TYR A 502 5.65 -36.33 -8.76
C TYR A 502 6.21 -35.82 -7.41
N ASN A 503 6.91 -36.66 -6.63
CA ASN A 503 7.62 -36.22 -5.42
C ASN A 503 8.95 -35.50 -5.71
N MET A 504 9.33 -35.34 -6.99
CA MET A 504 10.47 -34.52 -7.40
C MET A 504 10.06 -33.10 -7.86
N LEU A 505 8.76 -32.78 -7.85
CA LEU A 505 8.29 -31.41 -8.11
C LEU A 505 8.84 -30.46 -7.04
N ARG A 506 9.38 -29.34 -7.49
CA ARG A 506 9.71 -28.19 -6.64
C ARG A 506 8.54 -27.22 -6.68
N ASP A 507 8.11 -26.71 -5.54
CA ASP A 507 7.23 -25.56 -5.52
C ASP A 507 8.06 -24.30 -5.83
N PHE A 508 7.81 -23.70 -6.99
CA PHE A 508 8.53 -22.49 -7.40
C PHE A 508 7.92 -21.20 -6.85
N LYS A 509 6.70 -21.23 -6.30
CA LYS A 509 6.14 -20.11 -5.53
C LYS A 509 6.85 -20.03 -4.19
N ALA A 510 6.92 -21.15 -3.46
CA ALA A 510 7.67 -21.26 -2.22
C ALA A 510 9.18 -20.93 -2.40
N SER A 511 9.76 -21.18 -3.58
CA SER A 511 11.14 -20.75 -3.86
C SER A 511 11.29 -19.30 -4.33
N GLU A 512 10.37 -18.74 -5.13
CA GLU A 512 10.40 -17.30 -5.46
C GLU A 512 10.17 -16.46 -4.17
N GLU A 513 9.36 -16.92 -3.20
CA GLU A 513 9.26 -16.30 -1.87
C GLU A 513 10.60 -16.30 -1.11
N VAL A 514 11.37 -17.40 -1.15
CA VAL A 514 12.67 -17.51 -0.47
C VAL A 514 13.78 -16.77 -1.22
N GLU A 515 13.75 -16.71 -2.55
CA GLU A 515 14.69 -15.90 -3.33
C GLU A 515 14.38 -14.39 -3.26
N GLU A 516 13.11 -13.97 -3.16
CA GLU A 516 12.80 -12.57 -2.82
C GLU A 516 13.21 -12.25 -1.37
N GLN A 517 13.01 -13.14 -0.40
CA GLN A 517 13.49 -12.94 0.98
C GLN A 517 15.03 -12.87 1.11
N THR A 518 15.79 -13.47 0.17
CA THR A 518 17.26 -13.48 0.20
C THR A 518 17.94 -12.56 -0.82
N SER A 519 17.19 -12.00 -1.79
CA SER A 519 17.70 -11.02 -2.76
C SER A 519 17.03 -9.64 -2.69
N ALA A 520 16.01 -9.47 -1.86
CA ALA A 520 15.70 -8.16 -1.29
C ALA A 520 16.98 -7.58 -0.65
N PRO A 521 17.27 -6.27 -0.82
CA PRO A 521 18.12 -5.57 0.12
C PRO A 521 17.55 -5.83 1.52
N GLY A 522 18.38 -6.36 2.43
CA GLY A 522 17.90 -6.90 3.70
C GLY A 522 16.97 -5.92 4.41
N GLY A 523 15.85 -6.43 4.91
CA GLY A 523 14.79 -5.64 5.55
C GLY A 523 15.21 -5.03 6.89
N GLU A 524 16.17 -4.12 6.85
CA GLU A 524 16.18 -2.97 7.75
C GLU A 524 14.80 -2.34 7.62
N VAL A 525 13.98 -2.51 8.65
CA VAL A 525 12.71 -1.79 8.76
C VAL A 525 13.08 -0.31 8.63
N GLU A 526 12.56 0.39 7.62
CA GLU A 526 12.72 1.85 7.53
C GLU A 526 12.15 2.45 8.81
N VAL A 527 13.03 2.68 9.80
CA VAL A 527 12.67 3.24 11.09
C VAL A 527 12.05 4.58 10.78
N ARG A 528 10.75 4.70 11.01
CA ARG A 528 9.99 5.92 10.71
C ARG A 528 10.46 7.02 11.65
N GLN A 529 11.55 7.67 11.26
CA GLN A 529 12.14 8.77 11.98
C GLN A 529 11.08 9.84 12.17
N GLU A 530 10.69 10.07 13.42
CA GLU A 530 9.81 11.18 13.74
C GLU A 530 10.59 12.48 13.58
N ALA A 531 9.99 13.46 12.90
CA ALA A 531 10.64 14.73 12.69
C ALA A 531 10.70 15.50 14.01
N MET A 532 11.90 15.88 14.44
CA MET A 532 12.07 16.74 15.63
C MET A 532 11.34 18.08 15.51
N VAL A 533 11.03 18.49 14.27
CA VAL A 533 10.17 19.63 13.94
C VAL A 533 9.03 19.19 13.02
N ALA A 534 7.80 19.20 13.54
CA ALA A 534 6.55 19.03 12.78
C ALA A 534 5.52 20.10 13.17
N ASP A 535 4.73 20.56 12.20
CA ASP A 535 3.57 21.48 12.34
C ASP A 535 3.72 22.67 13.34
N ILE A 536 4.80 23.44 13.21
CA ILE A 536 4.96 24.73 13.91
C ILE A 536 3.79 25.67 13.54
N SER A 537 3.02 26.09 14.54
CA SER A 537 2.05 27.18 14.38
C SER A 537 2.74 28.55 14.49
N PRO A 538 2.50 29.50 13.55
CA PRO A 538 2.99 30.87 13.69
C PRO A 538 2.37 31.57 14.91
N SER A 539 3.17 32.39 15.59
CA SER A 539 2.78 33.06 16.84
C SER A 539 1.71 34.15 16.69
N ALA A 540 1.43 34.61 15.46
CA ALA A 540 0.36 35.57 15.17
C ALA A 540 -0.15 35.42 13.72
N PRO A 541 -1.47 35.61 13.46
CA PRO A 541 -2.02 35.64 12.11
C PRO A 541 -1.57 36.89 11.33
N PRO A 542 -1.63 36.89 9.98
CA PRO A 542 -1.13 37.98 9.14
C PRO A 542 -1.83 39.31 9.40
N PRO A 543 -1.13 40.44 9.21
CA PRO A 543 -1.74 41.76 9.28
C PRO A 543 -2.86 41.86 8.23
N LYS A 544 -4.08 42.15 8.69
CA LYS A 544 -5.22 42.39 7.78
C LYS A 544 -4.86 43.54 6.84
N PRO A 545 -5.06 43.40 5.51
CA PRO A 545 -4.71 44.44 4.56
C PRO A 545 -5.46 45.72 4.91
N LYS A 546 -4.73 46.76 5.31
CA LYS A 546 -5.30 48.07 5.66
C LYS A 546 -6.02 48.59 4.41
N ALA A 547 -7.34 48.78 4.50
CA ALA A 547 -8.18 49.29 3.41
C ALA A 547 -7.98 50.80 3.14
N GLY A 548 -6.71 51.21 3.00
CA GLY A 548 -6.18 52.57 2.97
C GLY A 548 -6.46 53.37 1.70
N PHE A 549 -7.56 53.09 0.99
CA PHE A 549 -8.00 53.87 -0.17
C PHE A 549 -9.47 54.33 -0.11
N PHE A 550 -10.31 53.72 0.75
CA PHE A 550 -11.73 54.09 0.83
C PHE A 550 -12.03 55.37 1.65
N LYS A 551 -11.05 55.91 2.39
CA LYS A 551 -11.21 57.18 3.13
C LYS A 551 -11.16 58.43 2.23
N LEU A 552 -10.64 58.35 1.00
CA LEU A 552 -10.59 59.50 0.09
C LEU A 552 -11.88 59.62 -0.75
N ILE A 553 -12.42 58.50 -1.21
CA ILE A 553 -13.65 58.45 -2.03
C ILE A 553 -14.88 58.87 -1.20
N LYS A 554 -14.93 58.53 0.10
CA LYS A 554 -16.01 58.96 1.02
C LYS A 554 -16.06 60.47 1.33
N ARG A 555 -15.24 61.30 0.67
CA ARG A 555 -15.28 62.77 0.74
C ARG A 555 -15.79 63.46 -0.53
N VAL A 556 -16.14 62.70 -1.58
CA VAL A 556 -16.56 63.23 -2.90
C VAL A 556 -18.06 63.01 -3.19
N LEU A 557 -18.72 62.10 -2.48
CA LEU A 557 -20.17 61.89 -2.53
C LEU A 557 -20.75 62.07 -1.12
N GLY A 558 -21.35 63.24 -0.88
CA GLY A 558 -22.14 63.53 0.34
C GLY A 558 -23.61 63.11 0.19
N ILE A 559 -24.36 63.20 1.29
CA ILE A 559 -25.61 62.49 1.68
C ILE A 559 -25.23 61.32 2.61
N GLY A 560 -25.57 61.30 3.91
CA GLY A 560 -26.77 61.83 4.56
C GLY A 560 -27.67 60.63 4.88
N ASP A 561 -27.31 59.73 5.81
CA ASP A 561 -27.04 59.87 7.25
C ASP A 561 -28.30 59.83 8.11
N GLU A 562 -28.57 58.65 8.70
CA GLU A 562 -29.45 58.50 9.87
C GLU A 562 -29.12 57.20 10.64
N SER A 563 -28.77 57.36 11.93
CA SER A 563 -29.37 56.73 13.14
C SER A 563 -30.05 55.33 13.02
N LEU A 564 -30.00 54.35 13.96
CA LEU A 564 -29.36 54.06 15.26
C LEU A 564 -29.29 52.51 15.37
N SER A 565 -28.22 51.85 15.83
CA SER A 565 -27.79 51.60 17.23
C SER A 565 -28.74 50.78 18.12
N LEU A 566 -28.23 49.70 18.73
CA LEU A 566 -28.76 48.96 19.91
C LEU A 566 -30.05 48.12 19.67
N SER A 567 -30.38 47.05 20.42
CA SER A 567 -29.70 46.44 21.58
C SER A 567 -29.88 44.90 21.66
N THR A 568 -29.25 44.26 22.65
CA THR A 568 -29.30 42.81 22.92
C THR A 568 -30.39 42.38 23.91
N LYS A 569 -31.01 41.22 23.65
CA LYS A 569 -31.40 40.11 24.56
C LYS A 569 -32.41 39.18 23.84
N LYS A 570 -32.68 37.91 24.15
CA LYS A 570 -32.12 36.79 24.96
C LYS A 570 -33.34 36.04 25.53
N MET A 571 -33.40 34.70 25.37
CA MET A 571 -34.41 33.78 25.98
C MET A 571 -35.88 33.96 25.50
N LYS A 572 -36.80 32.99 25.64
CA LYS A 572 -36.78 31.49 25.64
C LYS A 572 -38.26 31.03 25.66
N THR A 573 -38.58 29.86 25.08
CA THR A 573 -39.80 29.02 25.35
C THR A 573 -41.19 29.67 25.04
N ALA A 574 -42.28 28.96 24.76
CA ALA A 574 -42.58 27.52 24.76
C ALA A 574 -43.54 27.10 23.61
N LYS A 575 -44.05 25.85 23.71
CA LYS A 575 -45.18 25.19 22.99
C LYS A 575 -46.48 26.04 22.96
N THR A 576 -47.53 25.79 22.18
CA THR A 576 -48.21 24.53 21.71
C THR A 576 -48.80 24.74 20.29
N GLU A 577 -48.72 23.78 19.35
CA GLU A 577 -49.58 22.59 19.09
C GLU A 577 -50.97 22.89 18.47
N ASP A 578 -51.33 22.08 17.45
CA ASP A 578 -52.62 21.86 16.75
C ASP A 578 -53.26 23.01 15.91
N ASP A 579 -54.04 22.78 14.85
CA ASP A 579 -54.59 21.53 14.25
C ASP A 579 -54.64 21.57 12.69
N ALA A 580 -55.15 20.49 12.08
CA ALA A 580 -55.44 20.18 10.67
C ALA A 580 -55.97 21.30 9.74
N GLY A 581 -55.89 21.17 8.40
CA GLY A 581 -55.39 20.08 7.56
C GLY A 581 -56.32 19.78 6.35
N LYS A 582 -55.90 18.87 5.44
CA LYS A 582 -56.64 18.39 4.24
C LYS A 582 -56.87 19.43 3.11
N LYS A 583 -57.12 19.06 1.83
CA LYS A 583 -56.58 17.98 0.96
C LYS A 583 -57.11 18.19 -0.48
N ALA A 584 -56.22 18.23 -1.49
CA ALA A 584 -56.50 17.94 -2.93
C ALA A 584 -57.61 18.82 -3.62
N ASP A 585 -57.93 18.73 -4.92
CA ASP A 585 -57.33 18.02 -6.08
C ASP A 585 -57.77 18.70 -7.41
N LYS A 586 -56.97 18.57 -8.48
CA LYS A 586 -57.36 18.70 -9.93
C LYS A 586 -57.95 20.04 -10.45
N ALA A 587 -58.04 20.31 -11.77
CA ALA A 587 -57.15 19.97 -12.91
C ALA A 587 -57.54 20.77 -14.18
N ASP A 588 -56.57 20.88 -15.11
CA ASP A 588 -56.72 20.79 -16.58
C ASP A 588 -57.22 21.94 -17.49
N LYS A 589 -56.54 21.99 -18.66
CA LYS A 589 -56.94 22.40 -20.03
C LYS A 589 -56.95 23.89 -20.50
N GLU A 590 -55.98 24.16 -21.39
CA GLU A 590 -56.14 24.60 -22.81
C GLU A 590 -57.21 25.69 -23.17
N LYS A 591 -56.93 26.69 -24.03
CA LYS A 591 -56.37 26.54 -25.40
C LYS A 591 -55.92 27.88 -26.07
N TYR A 592 -55.17 27.70 -27.16
CA TYR A 592 -54.94 28.55 -28.36
C TYR A 592 -56.10 29.53 -28.79
N SER A 593 -55.95 30.55 -29.68
CA SER A 593 -54.97 30.78 -30.78
C SER A 593 -54.99 32.21 -31.38
N ARG A 594 -53.88 32.62 -32.07
CA ARG A 594 -53.78 33.62 -33.19
C ARG A 594 -54.11 35.10 -32.90
N GLY A 595 -53.62 36.08 -33.69
CA GLY A 595 -52.60 36.03 -34.76
C GLY A 595 -52.54 37.29 -35.66
N GLU A 596 -51.52 37.35 -36.52
CA GLU A 596 -51.29 38.32 -37.64
C GLU A 596 -51.00 39.81 -37.29
N GLY A 597 -50.21 40.58 -38.08
CA GLY A 597 -49.40 40.21 -39.26
C GLY A 597 -48.57 41.37 -39.88
N HIS A 598 -47.60 40.99 -40.74
CA HIS A 598 -46.92 41.68 -41.87
C HIS A 598 -47.10 43.22 -42.17
N LYS A 599 -46.16 43.97 -42.80
CA LYS A 599 -45.41 43.66 -44.06
C LYS A 599 -44.27 44.68 -44.43
N LYS A 600 -43.10 44.16 -44.83
CA LYS A 600 -42.19 44.53 -45.97
C LYS A 600 -41.67 45.97 -46.30
N ASN A 601 -40.35 45.98 -46.64
CA ASN A 601 -39.61 46.69 -47.74
C ASN A 601 -39.12 48.16 -47.60
N GLY A 602 -37.85 48.44 -48.03
CA GLY A 602 -37.31 49.83 -48.11
C GLY A 602 -35.82 50.05 -48.53
N GLN A 603 -35.39 49.57 -49.71
CA GLN A 603 -34.22 50.00 -50.54
C GLN A 603 -32.91 50.66 -49.96
N ARG A 604 -31.77 49.99 -50.26
CA ARG A 604 -30.45 50.49 -50.72
C ARG A 604 -30.17 52.03 -50.80
N ASN A 605 -28.99 52.47 -50.29
CA ASN A 605 -27.72 52.76 -51.05
C ASN A 605 -26.90 54.03 -50.62
N ARG A 606 -25.57 53.85 -50.58
CA ARG A 606 -24.47 54.81 -50.92
C ARG A 606 -24.07 56.03 -50.05
N LYS A 607 -22.75 56.03 -49.78
CA LYS A 607 -21.71 57.09 -49.97
C LYS A 607 -21.34 58.06 -48.81
N LYS A 608 -20.02 58.28 -48.74
CA LYS A 608 -19.29 59.52 -48.34
C LYS A 608 -19.34 59.93 -46.85
N GLU A 609 -18.30 60.54 -46.25
CA GLU A 609 -16.88 60.62 -46.65
C GLU A 609 -15.96 60.90 -45.43
N ARG A 610 -14.64 60.79 -45.64
CA ARG A 610 -13.59 61.29 -44.73
C ARG A 610 -13.39 62.80 -44.89
N PRO A 611 -13.05 63.54 -43.82
CA PRO A 611 -12.11 64.65 -43.88
C PRO A 611 -10.65 64.15 -43.98
N SER A 612 -9.74 64.98 -44.51
CA SER A 612 -8.33 64.61 -44.72
C SER A 612 -7.37 65.78 -44.46
N GLY A 613 -6.09 65.49 -44.20
CA GLY A 613 -5.00 66.46 -44.04
C GLY A 613 -3.97 65.92 -43.03
N LYS A 614 -2.78 65.42 -43.37
CA LYS A 614 -1.62 65.97 -44.13
C LYS A 614 -0.93 67.16 -43.46
N ASN A 615 0.15 66.91 -42.70
CA ASN A 615 1.55 67.03 -43.16
C ASN A 615 2.49 66.48 -42.05
N ASN A 616 3.64 65.82 -42.28
CA ASN A 616 4.81 66.02 -43.16
C ASN A 616 5.79 67.13 -42.75
N LYS A 617 6.92 66.73 -42.13
CA LYS A 617 8.33 67.09 -42.47
C LYS A 617 9.30 66.27 -41.55
N VAL A 618 10.37 65.62 -42.05
CA VAL A 618 11.74 66.13 -42.42
C VAL A 618 12.52 66.61 -41.18
N SER A 619 13.78 66.23 -40.90
CA SER A 619 14.76 65.28 -41.49
C SER A 619 15.50 64.52 -40.34
N ASP A 620 16.66 63.86 -40.42
CA ASP A 620 17.66 63.60 -41.48
C ASP A 620 18.38 62.25 -41.20
N GLY A 621 19.26 61.82 -42.11
CA GLY A 621 20.08 60.61 -41.92
C GLY A 621 21.56 60.85 -42.17
N ARG A 622 22.40 59.89 -41.72
CA ARG A 622 23.83 59.60 -42.01
C ARG A 622 24.48 59.01 -40.74
N LYS A 623 25.55 58.20 -40.80
CA LYS A 623 26.47 57.93 -41.93
C LYS A 623 27.09 56.52 -41.81
N ASN A 624 27.27 55.84 -42.96
CA ASN A 624 28.34 54.87 -43.30
C ASN A 624 28.57 53.64 -42.37
N THR A 625 28.76 52.39 -42.84
CA THR A 625 29.04 51.80 -44.18
C THR A 625 28.60 50.30 -44.15
N ASN A 626 28.87 49.35 -45.06
CA ASN A 626 29.82 49.26 -46.19
C ASN A 626 29.30 48.38 -47.37
N LYS A 627 30.19 48.18 -48.34
CA LYS A 627 30.21 47.33 -49.55
C LYS A 627 30.17 45.81 -49.26
N THR A 628 29.78 44.86 -50.13
CA THR A 628 29.23 44.75 -51.54
C THR A 628 28.83 43.24 -51.73
N ILE A 629 28.27 42.63 -52.80
CA ILE A 629 27.91 42.85 -54.23
C ILE A 629 26.88 41.73 -54.60
N ASP A 630 25.99 41.70 -55.61
CA ASP A 630 25.47 42.65 -56.62
C ASP A 630 24.09 42.16 -57.16
N LYS A 631 23.61 42.82 -58.24
CA LYS A 631 22.78 42.39 -59.41
C LYS A 631 22.41 40.89 -59.60
N LYS A 632 21.28 40.56 -60.26
CA LYS A 632 20.56 41.29 -61.36
C LYS A 632 19.06 40.93 -61.51
N THR A 633 18.26 41.94 -61.92
CA THR A 633 16.93 41.97 -62.63
C THR A 633 16.21 40.68 -63.07
N GLY A 634 14.85 40.59 -63.14
CA GLY A 634 13.75 41.52 -62.76
C GLY A 634 12.45 41.41 -63.62
N LYS A 635 11.43 42.23 -63.30
CA LYS A 635 10.21 42.66 -64.10
C LYS A 635 8.95 41.75 -64.31
N THR A 636 7.78 42.28 -63.87
CA THR A 636 6.41 42.31 -64.52
C THR A 636 5.63 41.00 -64.79
N THR A 637 4.28 40.91 -64.88
CA THR A 637 3.14 41.88 -64.80
C THR A 637 1.80 41.25 -64.30
N SER A 638 0.75 42.07 -64.17
CA SER A 638 -0.58 41.85 -63.57
C SER A 638 -1.72 41.24 -64.44
N ASN A 639 -2.84 40.89 -63.78
CA ASN A 639 -4.21 40.56 -64.26
C ASN A 639 -4.41 39.14 -64.85
N LYS A 640 -5.47 38.34 -64.58
CA LYS A 640 -6.92 38.43 -64.17
C LYS A 640 -7.97 38.41 -65.31
N LYS A 641 -8.80 37.34 -65.28
CA LYS A 641 -10.20 37.18 -65.79
C LYS A 641 -10.43 37.14 -67.33
N PRO A 642 -11.60 36.66 -67.83
CA PRO A 642 -12.49 35.53 -67.43
C PRO A 642 -13.01 34.76 -68.71
N PRO A 643 -14.27 34.24 -68.85
CA PRO A 643 -15.02 33.17 -68.14
C PRO A 643 -15.60 32.02 -69.05
N THR A 644 -16.11 30.95 -68.41
CA THR A 644 -17.30 30.09 -68.75
C THR A 644 -17.59 29.49 -70.16
N GLU A 645 -17.93 28.17 -70.13
CA GLU A 645 -19.11 27.49 -70.76
C GLU A 645 -18.93 26.42 -71.89
N LYS A 646 -19.84 25.41 -71.86
CA LYS A 646 -20.31 24.44 -72.89
C LYS A 646 -19.49 23.21 -73.38
N GLN A 647 -19.88 22.03 -72.83
CA GLN A 647 -20.57 20.88 -73.48
C GLN A 647 -20.01 20.03 -74.68
N VAL A 648 -19.84 18.73 -74.39
CA VAL A 648 -20.48 17.52 -75.03
C VAL A 648 -20.10 17.03 -76.45
N LYS A 649 -19.60 15.76 -76.55
CA LYS A 649 -19.88 14.66 -77.53
C LYS A 649 -18.76 13.56 -77.45
N LYS A 650 -18.94 12.24 -77.72
CA LYS A 650 -20.13 11.34 -77.80
C LYS A 650 -19.71 9.83 -77.79
N THR A 651 -20.49 8.98 -77.12
CA THR A 651 -20.93 7.55 -77.40
C THR A 651 -20.18 6.62 -78.39
N GLY A 652 -20.18 5.27 -78.23
CA GLY A 652 -20.85 4.36 -77.27
C GLY A 652 -21.15 2.94 -77.83
N SER A 653 -22.06 2.16 -77.18
CA SER A 653 -22.53 0.77 -77.53
C SER A 653 -21.61 -0.37 -77.00
N ARG A 654 -22.03 -1.53 -76.43
CA ARG A 654 -23.32 -2.18 -76.03
C ARG A 654 -22.97 -3.45 -75.15
N ASN A 655 -23.82 -4.28 -74.50
CA ASN A 655 -25.23 -4.34 -74.05
C ASN A 655 -25.35 -5.45 -72.95
N GLY A 656 -26.33 -5.44 -72.03
CA GLY A 656 -26.61 -6.59 -71.12
C GLY A 656 -27.50 -6.24 -69.91
N HIS A 657 -28.32 -7.18 -69.41
CA HIS A 657 -29.26 -7.04 -68.25
C HIS A 657 -29.09 -8.23 -67.27
N GLY A 658 -29.60 -8.25 -66.02
CA GLY A 658 -30.58 -7.38 -65.36
C GLY A 658 -30.55 -7.38 -63.80
N LYS A 659 -31.71 -7.22 -63.13
CA LYS A 659 -31.85 -6.77 -61.73
C LYS A 659 -32.24 -7.85 -60.69
N SER A 660 -32.00 -7.52 -59.41
CA SER A 660 -32.79 -7.86 -58.18
C SER A 660 -32.92 -9.33 -57.72
N GLY A 661 -33.10 -9.64 -56.42
CA GLY A 661 -33.10 -8.78 -55.22
C GLY A 661 -33.55 -9.51 -53.92
N GLN A 662 -33.34 -8.85 -52.76
CA GLN A 662 -33.92 -9.07 -51.40
C GLN A 662 -34.09 -10.49 -50.77
N SER A 663 -33.51 -10.62 -49.56
CA SER A 663 -34.04 -11.29 -48.33
C SER A 663 -35.25 -12.24 -48.44
N ASN A 664 -35.24 -13.42 -47.81
CA ASN A 664 -35.37 -13.48 -46.33
C ASN A 664 -34.90 -14.77 -45.62
N GLN A 665 -34.84 -14.65 -44.29
CA GLN A 665 -34.78 -15.67 -43.21
C GLN A 665 -36.03 -16.60 -43.14
N PRO A 666 -36.18 -17.58 -42.18
CA PRO A 666 -35.29 -18.07 -41.09
C PRO A 666 -35.32 -19.63 -40.83
N VAL A 667 -34.79 -20.03 -39.65
CA VAL A 667 -35.04 -21.19 -38.74
C VAL A 667 -34.52 -22.65 -39.00
N GLU A 668 -33.72 -23.09 -38.01
CA GLU A 668 -33.78 -24.36 -37.23
C GLU A 668 -33.27 -25.75 -37.72
N ARG A 669 -32.85 -26.52 -36.69
CA ARG A 669 -32.80 -27.99 -36.51
C ARG A 669 -31.64 -28.86 -37.08
N THR A 670 -30.65 -29.03 -36.19
CA THR A 670 -30.18 -30.32 -35.61
C THR A 670 -29.65 -31.47 -36.49
N ASN A 671 -28.46 -31.95 -36.09
CA ASN A 671 -27.97 -33.35 -36.08
C ASN A 671 -27.84 -34.12 -37.41
N LYS A 672 -26.64 -34.53 -37.88
CA LYS A 672 -25.67 -35.56 -37.36
C LYS A 672 -25.83 -36.88 -38.15
N VAL A 673 -24.79 -37.73 -38.22
CA VAL A 673 -24.77 -39.09 -38.86
C VAL A 673 -24.71 -39.04 -40.41
N ASP A 674 -23.87 -39.80 -41.15
CA ASP A 674 -22.61 -40.50 -40.81
C ASP A 674 -21.73 -40.79 -42.07
N LYS A 675 -20.46 -41.14 -41.81
CA LYS A 675 -19.57 -42.13 -42.50
C LYS A 675 -19.59 -42.34 -44.04
N ALA A 676 -18.35 -42.22 -44.57
CA ALA A 676 -17.66 -43.21 -45.43
C ALA A 676 -18.03 -43.27 -46.95
N ASP A 677 -17.18 -43.79 -47.85
CA ASP A 677 -15.98 -44.62 -47.62
C ASP A 677 -14.79 -44.38 -48.60
N LYS A 678 -13.60 -44.83 -48.16
CA LYS A 678 -12.40 -45.31 -48.90
C LYS A 678 -12.28 -45.02 -50.41
N THR A 679 -11.17 -44.50 -50.95
CA THR A 679 -9.73 -44.60 -50.55
C THR A 679 -8.98 -43.26 -50.86
N ASN A 680 -7.67 -43.07 -51.18
CA ASN A 680 -6.51 -43.91 -51.56
C ASN A 680 -5.14 -43.19 -51.30
N LYS A 681 -4.07 -43.72 -51.91
CA LYS A 681 -2.65 -43.37 -51.78
C LYS A 681 -2.19 -42.13 -52.59
N ALA A 682 -1.26 -41.37 -52.01
CA ALA A 682 -0.13 -40.74 -52.71
C ALA A 682 0.99 -40.39 -51.71
N ASP A 683 2.26 -40.52 -52.11
CA ASP A 683 3.43 -40.29 -51.25
C ASP A 683 3.75 -38.80 -50.99
N LYS A 684 4.40 -38.50 -49.86
CA LYS A 684 4.97 -37.17 -49.57
C LYS A 684 6.50 -37.19 -49.66
N LYS A 685 7.06 -36.32 -50.52
CA LYS A 685 8.46 -35.89 -50.43
C LYS A 685 8.57 -34.38 -50.23
N VAL A 686 9.65 -34.00 -49.56
CA VAL A 686 9.93 -32.65 -49.02
C VAL A 686 10.24 -31.62 -50.12
N ALA A 687 9.79 -30.39 -49.92
CA ALA A 687 10.39 -29.18 -50.51
C ALA A 687 10.87 -28.24 -49.39
N LYS A 688 11.99 -27.52 -49.62
CA LYS A 688 12.54 -26.52 -48.67
C LYS A 688 12.36 -25.07 -49.23
N PRO A 689 13.09 -24.01 -48.81
CA PRO A 689 12.44 -22.79 -48.33
C PRO A 689 12.60 -21.59 -49.26
N PHE A 690 11.91 -20.49 -48.94
CA PHE A 690 12.13 -19.19 -49.59
C PHE A 690 13.11 -18.32 -48.79
N VAL A 691 13.90 -17.48 -49.47
CA VAL A 691 15.02 -16.71 -48.89
C VAL A 691 14.87 -15.22 -49.22
N ASN A 692 15.13 -14.34 -48.25
CA ASN A 692 15.18 -12.89 -48.45
C ASN A 692 16.63 -12.47 -48.85
N PRO A 693 16.87 -11.79 -49.99
CA PRO A 693 18.21 -11.72 -50.58
C PRO A 693 18.96 -10.39 -50.38
N TYR A 694 19.94 -10.37 -49.47
CA TYR A 694 21.08 -9.41 -49.54
C TYR A 694 22.38 -10.05 -49.01
N ALA A 695 23.04 -10.85 -49.85
CA ALA A 695 24.36 -11.43 -49.58
C ALA A 695 25.16 -11.73 -50.86
N LYS A 696 26.11 -10.85 -51.19
CA LYS A 696 27.28 -10.98 -52.10
C LYS A 696 28.08 -9.69 -51.90
N ASP A 697 29.39 -9.67 -51.60
CA ASP A 697 30.45 -10.45 -52.24
C ASP A 697 31.44 -11.13 -51.25
N LYS A 698 32.67 -11.45 -51.70
CA LYS A 698 33.36 -12.71 -51.36
C LYS A 698 34.76 -12.55 -50.74
N GLU A 699 35.18 -13.62 -50.05
CA GLU A 699 36.56 -14.17 -50.01
C GLU A 699 37.72 -13.32 -49.41
N LYS A 700 38.19 -13.68 -48.19
CA LYS A 700 39.41 -14.52 -48.00
C LYS A 700 39.82 -14.86 -46.54
N ILE A 701 39.83 -16.17 -46.24
CA ILE A 701 40.95 -16.98 -45.69
C ILE A 701 41.73 -16.49 -44.44
N ARG A 702 41.65 -17.30 -43.35
CA ARG A 702 42.57 -17.45 -42.18
C ARG A 702 42.83 -16.18 -41.32
N GLN A 703 42.88 -16.23 -39.99
CA GLN A 703 43.18 -17.31 -39.04
C GLN A 703 42.61 -16.95 -37.65
N GLY A 704 42.10 -17.90 -36.84
CA GLY A 704 41.64 -17.59 -35.48
C GLY A 704 40.96 -18.73 -34.71
N ARG A 705 41.63 -19.19 -33.64
CA ARG A 705 41.11 -20.01 -32.52
C ARG A 705 42.16 -19.94 -31.39
N PRO A 706 41.82 -20.02 -30.09
CA PRO A 706 40.51 -20.22 -29.48
C PRO A 706 39.93 -18.97 -28.79
N VAL A 707 38.61 -19.00 -28.60
CA VAL A 707 37.97 -18.33 -27.46
C VAL A 707 37.97 -19.35 -26.32
N SER A 708 38.45 -18.97 -25.15
CA SER A 708 38.32 -19.76 -23.91
C SER A 708 37.06 -19.38 -23.17
N GLU A 709 36.37 -20.37 -22.63
CA GLU A 709 35.33 -20.17 -21.62
C GLU A 709 36.02 -19.77 -20.30
N ASP A 710 36.02 -18.47 -19.98
CA ASP A 710 36.07 -17.91 -18.62
C ASP A 710 36.22 -16.38 -18.71
N ALA A 711 35.11 -15.65 -18.57
CA ALA A 711 35.10 -14.19 -18.68
C ALA A 711 33.96 -13.50 -17.89
N ILE A 712 33.75 -13.89 -16.63
CA ILE A 712 32.99 -13.08 -15.67
C ILE A 712 33.64 -11.68 -15.61
N ARG A 713 32.89 -10.60 -15.89
CA ARG A 713 33.41 -9.23 -15.75
C ARG A 713 32.35 -8.19 -15.43
N GLY A 714 32.39 -7.70 -14.19
CA GLY A 714 31.63 -6.54 -13.69
C GLY A 714 32.43 -5.62 -12.74
N ALA A 715 33.73 -5.88 -12.54
CA ALA A 715 34.59 -5.10 -11.64
C ALA A 715 35.60 -4.23 -12.42
N GLY A 716 35.80 -2.99 -11.94
CA GLY A 716 36.68 -2.00 -12.56
C GLY A 716 38.18 -2.31 -12.38
N LYS A 717 39.00 -1.86 -13.32
CA LYS A 717 40.47 -2.02 -13.28
C LYS A 717 41.12 -1.00 -12.34
N ALA A 718 42.20 -1.42 -11.69
CA ALA A 718 43.34 -0.56 -11.35
C ALA A 718 44.53 -0.95 -12.24
N ASP A 719 45.38 0.00 -12.61
CA ASP A 719 46.45 -0.20 -13.61
C ASP A 719 47.81 -0.59 -13.01
N PHE A 720 48.67 -1.15 -13.88
CA PHE A 720 49.93 -1.80 -13.54
C PHE A 720 51.07 -0.86 -13.10
N ALA A 721 51.89 -1.35 -12.15
CA ALA A 721 53.31 -1.02 -12.02
C ALA A 721 54.14 -2.31 -11.97
N LYS A 722 55.42 -2.25 -12.36
CA LYS A 722 56.26 -3.45 -12.61
C LYS A 722 57.05 -3.92 -11.38
N GLN A 723 57.25 -5.24 -11.32
CA GLN A 723 58.28 -5.92 -10.52
C GLN A 723 59.71 -5.55 -10.99
N PRO A 724 60.74 -5.78 -10.17
CA PRO A 724 61.58 -6.95 -10.46
C PRO A 724 62.18 -7.71 -9.25
N ASP A 725 62.40 -9.01 -9.48
CA ASP A 725 63.56 -9.84 -9.10
C ASP A 725 63.96 -10.19 -7.63
N LYS A 726 64.06 -11.52 -7.43
CA LYS A 726 65.13 -12.28 -6.72
C LYS A 726 65.19 -12.26 -5.18
N ALA A 727 65.65 -13.33 -4.50
CA ALA A 727 65.83 -14.75 -4.86
C ALA A 727 66.18 -15.59 -3.60
N SER A 728 66.04 -16.92 -3.69
CA SER A 728 66.84 -17.96 -2.96
C SER A 728 66.68 -18.06 -1.42
N ALA A 729 66.87 -19.20 -0.75
CA ALA A 729 66.63 -20.64 -1.00
C ALA A 729 66.87 -21.40 0.33
N GLN A 730 66.54 -22.71 0.38
CA GLN A 730 67.02 -23.72 1.36
C GLN A 730 66.56 -23.56 2.84
N GLN A 731 66.57 -24.58 3.71
CA GLN A 731 66.45 -26.06 3.61
C GLN A 731 66.33 -26.67 5.05
N VAL A 732 66.10 -27.98 5.16
CA VAL A 732 66.28 -28.87 6.35
C VAL A 732 65.08 -29.02 7.31
N GLU A 733 64.90 -30.26 7.79
CA GLU A 733 63.84 -30.79 8.66
C GLU A 733 64.36 -31.13 10.07
N SER A 734 63.46 -31.21 11.08
CA SER A 734 63.42 -32.24 12.14
C SER A 734 62.29 -31.93 13.15
N THR A 735 61.18 -32.68 13.32
CA THR A 735 60.91 -34.06 13.84
C THR A 735 60.74 -34.21 15.38
N GLN A 736 59.66 -34.92 15.78
CA GLN A 736 59.40 -35.63 17.07
C GLN A 736 59.12 -34.77 18.35
N GLU A 737 58.36 -35.19 19.39
CA GLU A 737 57.45 -36.35 19.56
C GLU A 737 56.35 -36.24 20.67
N ASN A 738 55.31 -37.09 20.53
CA ASN A 738 54.42 -37.77 21.51
C ASN A 738 54.26 -37.41 23.04
N GLN A 739 52.99 -37.16 23.42
CA GLN A 739 52.17 -37.83 24.48
C GLN A 739 52.27 -37.58 26.04
N LYS A 740 51.05 -37.66 26.66
CA LYS A 740 50.64 -38.28 27.96
C LYS A 740 50.50 -37.49 29.29
N THR A 741 49.25 -37.06 29.57
CA THR A 741 48.37 -37.36 30.76
C THR A 741 48.88 -37.36 32.23
N LYS A 742 48.16 -36.66 33.15
CA LYS A 742 47.42 -37.23 34.34
C LYS A 742 46.69 -36.18 35.24
N ARG A 743 45.80 -36.64 36.15
CA ARG A 743 45.01 -35.91 37.20
C ARG A 743 45.61 -36.05 38.62
N PRO A 744 45.35 -35.10 39.55
CA PRO A 744 44.42 -35.28 40.73
C PRO A 744 43.15 -34.39 40.66
N THR A 745 42.13 -34.27 41.57
CA THR A 745 41.59 -34.94 42.80
C THR A 745 42.16 -34.62 44.21
N THR A 746 41.42 -34.41 45.35
CA THR A 746 39.98 -34.15 45.72
C THR A 746 39.81 -33.92 47.26
N LYS A 747 38.68 -33.29 47.73
CA LYS A 747 38.04 -33.37 49.10
C LYS A 747 38.79 -32.71 50.31
N ASP A 748 38.26 -32.47 51.53
CA ASP A 748 36.94 -32.67 52.21
C ASP A 748 36.71 -31.68 53.43
N GLU A 749 35.53 -31.71 54.09
CA GLU A 749 35.16 -31.18 55.45
C GLU A 749 35.29 -29.64 55.78
N GLY A 750 34.63 -29.03 56.80
CA GLY A 750 33.49 -29.44 57.66
C GLY A 750 33.12 -28.54 58.88
N ARG A 751 31.81 -28.20 59.03
CA ARG A 751 31.00 -27.95 60.29
C ARG A 751 31.10 -26.67 61.20
N LYS A 752 29.91 -26.05 61.41
CA LYS A 752 29.32 -25.40 62.64
C LYS A 752 29.96 -24.07 63.10
N LYS A 753 29.28 -23.05 63.67
CA LYS A 753 27.97 -22.78 64.37
C LYS A 753 27.55 -21.30 64.01
N ALA A 754 26.58 -20.53 64.52
CA ALA A 754 25.40 -20.51 65.43
C ALA A 754 24.50 -19.31 64.96
N LYS A 755 23.14 -19.25 65.01
CA LYS A 755 22.14 -19.14 66.11
C LYS A 755 22.28 -17.86 66.98
N LYS A 756 21.29 -16.96 67.16
CA LYS A 756 19.79 -16.91 66.99
C LYS A 756 19.32 -15.44 66.68
N ASN A 757 18.07 -15.04 66.36
CA ASN A 757 16.76 -15.72 66.19
C ASN A 757 15.78 -14.99 65.21
N TYR A 758 14.67 -15.68 64.88
CA TYR A 758 13.48 -15.32 64.06
C TYR A 758 12.42 -14.48 64.83
N PRO A 759 11.24 -14.03 64.28
CA PRO A 759 10.48 -14.50 63.06
C PRO A 759 9.86 -13.38 62.17
N ASP A 760 8.99 -13.62 61.18
CA ASP A 760 8.87 -14.62 60.09
C ASP A 760 7.64 -14.25 59.20
N LYS A 761 7.72 -14.49 57.86
CA LYS A 761 6.62 -14.92 56.96
C LYS A 761 7.01 -14.88 55.46
N GLY A 762 7.23 -16.08 54.91
CA GLY A 762 7.02 -16.49 53.51
C GLY A 762 7.18 -15.50 52.35
N ARG A 763 8.29 -15.63 51.62
CA ARG A 763 8.35 -15.42 50.15
C ARG A 763 8.56 -16.77 49.47
N VAL A 764 7.88 -17.02 48.35
CA VAL A 764 8.15 -18.18 47.48
C VAL A 764 9.41 -17.90 46.65
N TYR A 765 10.25 -18.91 46.47
CA TYR A 765 11.55 -18.82 45.80
C TYR A 765 11.44 -19.25 44.33
N VAL A 766 11.77 -18.35 43.41
CA VAL A 766 11.91 -18.66 41.97
C VAL A 766 13.41 -18.91 41.68
N PRO A 767 13.80 -20.09 41.17
CA PRO A 767 15.19 -20.33 40.77
C PRO A 767 15.58 -19.44 39.59
N ARG A 768 16.66 -18.68 39.74
CA ARG A 768 17.23 -17.85 38.67
C ARG A 768 17.94 -18.75 37.66
N ALA A 769 17.53 -18.68 36.39
CA ALA A 769 18.20 -19.42 35.32
C ALA A 769 19.68 -19.00 35.20
N VAL A 770 20.55 -19.97 34.90
CA VAL A 770 21.97 -19.77 34.60
C VAL A 770 22.18 -20.10 33.13
N GLY A 771 22.98 -19.30 32.44
CA GLY A 771 23.23 -19.45 31.01
C GLY A 771 24.08 -20.68 30.65
N ASP A 772 24.12 -20.94 29.34
CA ASP A 772 24.94 -21.89 28.60
C ASP A 772 24.68 -23.41 28.76
N ALA A 773 24.32 -23.99 27.61
CA ALA A 773 24.52 -25.39 27.21
C ALA A 773 23.85 -26.53 28.01
N VAL A 774 22.59 -26.81 27.66
CA VAL A 774 22.05 -28.18 27.63
C VAL A 774 21.48 -28.44 26.21
N PRO A 775 21.73 -29.59 25.56
CA PRO A 775 21.31 -29.78 24.16
C PRO A 775 19.80 -29.89 23.99
N ALA A 776 19.31 -29.47 22.82
CA ALA A 776 17.96 -29.81 22.38
C ALA A 776 17.84 -31.33 22.20
N LEU A 777 17.09 -31.99 23.10
CA LEU A 777 16.67 -33.36 22.94
C LEU A 777 15.68 -33.43 21.78
N ARG A 778 16.19 -33.77 20.58
CA ARG A 778 15.35 -34.22 19.47
C ARG A 778 14.60 -35.48 19.92
N MET A 779 13.31 -35.36 20.18
CA MET A 779 12.42 -36.45 19.81
C MET A 779 12.48 -36.60 18.28
N ASN A 780 12.45 -37.82 17.78
CA ASN A 780 12.46 -38.04 16.33
C ASN A 780 11.14 -37.51 15.73
N ASP A 781 11.23 -36.71 14.67
CA ASP A 781 10.08 -36.17 13.92
C ASP A 781 9.36 -37.23 13.05
N ASN A 782 9.19 -38.45 13.59
CA ASN A 782 8.37 -39.52 13.03
C ASN A 782 6.97 -39.53 13.68
N LEU A 783 6.28 -38.38 13.67
CA LEU A 783 4.81 -38.34 13.70
C LEU A 783 4.29 -38.29 12.26
N GLY A 784 4.63 -39.33 11.49
CA GLY A 784 4.08 -39.54 10.15
C GLY A 784 2.60 -39.88 10.24
N ILE A 785 1.77 -39.13 9.52
CA ILE A 785 0.37 -39.48 9.30
C ILE A 785 0.35 -40.58 8.22
N GLU A 786 0.41 -41.84 8.64
CA GLU A 786 0.26 -42.96 7.71
C GLU A 786 -1.19 -43.06 7.22
N GLU A 787 -1.40 -43.08 5.89
CA GLU A 787 -2.70 -43.39 5.29
C GLU A 787 -3.08 -44.86 5.53
N SER A 788 -3.64 -45.17 6.70
CA SER A 788 -4.24 -46.47 6.96
C SER A 788 -5.51 -46.64 6.11
N LYS A 789 -5.36 -47.28 4.94
CA LYS A 789 -6.47 -47.66 4.05
C LYS A 789 -7.30 -48.81 4.63
N THR A 790 -8.00 -48.54 5.74
CA THR A 790 -8.95 -49.46 6.36
C THR A 790 -10.37 -49.09 5.91
N LYS A 791 -11.17 -50.09 5.50
CA LYS A 791 -12.57 -49.88 5.12
C LYS A 791 -13.39 -49.41 6.32
N VAL A 792 -14.11 -48.30 6.18
CA VAL A 792 -15.06 -47.82 7.20
C VAL A 792 -16.30 -48.71 7.21
N THR A 793 -16.31 -49.73 8.08
CA THR A 793 -17.55 -50.24 8.67
C THR A 793 -17.98 -49.28 9.78
N LYS A 794 -19.27 -48.91 9.81
CA LYS A 794 -19.83 -48.08 10.89
C LYS A 794 -19.70 -48.80 12.23
N THR A 795 -19.01 -48.15 13.18
CA THR A 795 -19.06 -48.49 14.60
C THR A 795 -19.14 -47.19 15.38
N GLU A 796 -20.20 -46.98 16.14
CA GLU A 796 -20.39 -45.76 16.93
C GLU A 796 -19.50 -45.82 18.17
N ALA A 797 -18.43 -45.02 18.18
CA ALA A 797 -17.57 -44.84 19.35
C ALA A 797 -18.14 -43.73 20.24
N THR A 798 -18.81 -44.09 21.33
CA THR A 798 -19.34 -43.17 22.34
C THR A 798 -18.22 -42.48 23.11
N ARG A 799 -17.68 -41.39 22.56
CA ARG A 799 -16.91 -40.39 23.33
C ARG A 799 -17.83 -39.79 24.42
N THR A 800 -17.25 -39.50 25.57
CA THR A 800 -17.98 -39.12 26.80
C THR A 800 -18.72 -37.79 26.66
N VAL A 801 -19.99 -37.77 27.07
CA VAL A 801 -20.78 -36.54 27.25
C VAL A 801 -20.11 -35.62 28.28
N ARG A 802 -20.26 -34.29 28.10
CA ARG A 802 -19.79 -33.30 29.08
C ARG A 802 -20.35 -33.59 30.49
N PRO A 803 -19.55 -33.40 31.57
CA PRO A 803 -19.98 -33.74 32.92
C PRO A 803 -21.18 -32.90 33.41
N ASP A 804 -21.37 -31.67 32.92
CA ASP A 804 -22.51 -30.81 33.24
C ASP A 804 -23.79 -31.15 32.46
N ASN A 805 -23.70 -31.86 31.33
CA ASN A 805 -24.86 -32.33 30.56
C ASN A 805 -25.38 -33.72 30.99
N ALA A 806 -24.72 -34.39 31.94
CA ALA A 806 -25.02 -35.77 32.32
C ALA A 806 -26.38 -35.98 33.01
N GLU A 807 -26.99 -34.94 33.60
CA GLU A 807 -28.25 -35.05 34.35
C GLU A 807 -29.49 -34.50 33.61
N LYS A 808 -29.33 -33.97 32.38
CA LYS A 808 -30.44 -33.30 31.64
C LYS A 808 -30.70 -33.80 30.22
N SER A 809 -30.04 -34.85 29.75
CA SER A 809 -30.30 -35.41 28.42
C SER A 809 -31.54 -36.32 28.35
N SER A 810 -32.74 -35.78 28.62
CA SER A 810 -33.95 -36.34 28.02
C SER A 810 -34.02 -35.88 26.56
N ALA A 811 -34.20 -36.81 25.62
CA ALA A 811 -34.19 -36.49 24.18
C ALA A 811 -35.35 -35.58 23.74
N ASP A 812 -36.39 -35.47 24.57
CA ASP A 812 -37.42 -34.45 24.53
C ASP A 812 -37.18 -33.48 25.71
N GLY A 813 -36.93 -32.19 25.44
CA GLY A 813 -36.49 -31.28 26.51
C GLY A 813 -36.24 -29.81 26.20
N VAL A 814 -36.55 -29.28 25.00
CA VAL A 814 -36.45 -27.84 24.72
C VAL A 814 -37.48 -27.09 25.56
N ASN A 815 -37.03 -26.43 26.63
CA ASN A 815 -37.96 -25.84 27.62
C ASN A 815 -37.42 -24.58 28.31
N ASN A 816 -36.78 -23.69 27.55
CA ASN A 816 -36.70 -22.26 27.89
C ASN A 816 -37.09 -21.44 26.65
N ALA A 817 -38.38 -21.47 26.32
CA ALA A 817 -38.93 -21.44 24.96
C ALA A 817 -38.88 -20.09 24.18
N ASN A 818 -37.83 -19.28 24.38
CA ASN A 818 -37.52 -18.07 23.60
C ASN A 818 -36.05 -17.59 23.73
N ASN A 819 -35.12 -18.34 24.36
CA ASN A 819 -33.73 -17.88 24.53
C ASN A 819 -32.70 -18.81 23.87
N PRO A 820 -32.35 -18.58 22.59
CA PRO A 820 -31.44 -19.46 21.87
C PRO A 820 -29.98 -19.38 22.34
N ILE A 821 -29.59 -18.38 23.14
CA ILE A 821 -28.24 -18.33 23.72
C ILE A 821 -28.07 -19.41 24.79
N ALA A 822 -29.06 -19.56 25.68
CA ALA A 822 -29.02 -20.54 26.76
C ALA A 822 -29.03 -21.99 26.23
N ASP A 823 -29.72 -22.24 25.11
CA ASP A 823 -29.82 -23.57 24.51
C ASP A 823 -28.53 -24.03 23.77
N LEU A 824 -27.57 -23.12 23.48
CA LEU A 824 -26.30 -23.49 22.80
C LEU A 824 -25.43 -24.45 23.62
N SER A 825 -25.52 -24.42 24.95
CA SER A 825 -24.74 -25.30 25.83
C SER A 825 -25.15 -26.78 25.70
N ALA A 826 -26.40 -27.07 25.29
CA ALA A 826 -26.86 -28.41 24.94
C ALA A 826 -26.18 -28.97 23.67
N PHE A 827 -25.83 -28.11 22.73
CA PHE A 827 -25.06 -28.44 21.52
C PHE A 827 -23.54 -28.48 21.77
N GLY A 828 -23.11 -28.20 23.00
CA GLY A 828 -21.70 -28.23 23.42
C GLY A 828 -20.89 -27.00 23.02
N GLN A 829 -21.52 -25.92 22.55
CA GLN A 829 -20.87 -24.62 22.35
C GLN A 829 -21.08 -23.74 23.58
N SER A 830 -20.00 -23.25 24.17
CA SER A 830 -20.07 -22.34 25.33
C SER A 830 -19.99 -20.88 24.87
N VAL A 831 -20.96 -20.04 25.24
CA VAL A 831 -21.02 -18.63 24.83
C VAL A 831 -20.25 -17.74 25.80
N TRP A 832 -19.34 -16.92 25.28
CA TRP A 832 -18.57 -15.92 26.03
C TRP A 832 -18.87 -14.50 25.52
N TYR A 833 -18.81 -13.49 26.41
CA TYR A 833 -19.06 -12.09 26.04
C TYR A 833 -17.77 -11.38 25.62
N ASP A 834 -17.71 -10.83 24.42
CA ASP A 834 -16.59 -10.01 23.91
C ASP A 834 -16.74 -8.54 24.37
N ASN A 835 -16.89 -8.34 25.68
CA ASN A 835 -16.93 -7.02 26.34
C ASN A 835 -16.77 -7.16 27.86
N ILE A 836 -16.03 -6.24 28.48
CA ILE A 836 -16.00 -6.02 29.92
C ILE A 836 -15.94 -4.51 30.22
N SER A 837 -16.79 -4.03 31.12
CA SER A 837 -16.83 -2.63 31.53
C SER A 837 -17.35 -2.48 32.96
N ARG A 838 -16.94 -1.41 33.64
CA ARG A 838 -17.33 -1.14 35.03
C ARG A 838 -18.84 -1.03 35.21
N ASP A 839 -19.50 -0.31 34.32
CA ASP A 839 -20.96 -0.16 34.28
C ASP A 839 -21.68 -1.52 34.19
N MET A 840 -21.17 -2.46 33.39
CA MET A 840 -21.77 -3.80 33.26
C MET A 840 -21.66 -4.63 34.55
N ILE A 841 -20.62 -4.41 35.35
CA ILE A 841 -20.43 -5.05 36.66
C ILE A 841 -21.30 -4.34 37.71
N GLU A 842 -21.17 -3.01 37.85
CA GLU A 842 -21.85 -2.21 38.89
C GLU A 842 -23.39 -2.17 38.71
N SER A 843 -23.90 -2.22 37.48
CA SER A 843 -25.35 -2.30 37.17
C SER A 843 -25.95 -3.71 37.30
N GLY A 844 -25.14 -4.71 37.63
CA GLY A 844 -25.55 -6.12 37.64
C GLY A 844 -25.99 -6.63 36.25
N LYS A 845 -25.60 -6.00 35.13
CA LYS A 845 -25.84 -6.59 33.79
C LYS A 845 -25.10 -7.91 33.65
N LEU A 846 -23.84 -8.00 34.11
CA LEU A 846 -23.08 -9.25 34.04
C LEU A 846 -23.82 -10.41 34.74
N GLN A 847 -24.27 -10.20 35.97
CA GLN A 847 -24.98 -11.24 36.73
C GLN A 847 -26.25 -11.71 36.01
N ARG A 848 -27.00 -10.79 35.40
CA ARG A 848 -28.17 -11.14 34.58
C ARG A 848 -27.82 -11.94 33.32
N LEU A 849 -26.71 -11.66 32.62
CA LEU A 849 -26.31 -12.52 31.50
C LEU A 849 -25.92 -13.94 31.96
N ILE A 850 -25.34 -14.08 33.15
CA ILE A 850 -25.05 -15.41 33.73
C ILE A 850 -26.36 -16.15 34.06
N ASP A 851 -27.30 -15.47 34.74
CA ASP A 851 -28.50 -16.12 35.30
C ASP A 851 -29.66 -16.27 34.30
N GLU A 852 -29.79 -15.37 33.31
CA GLU A 852 -30.88 -15.37 32.32
C GLU A 852 -30.50 -16.06 31.00
N ASP A 853 -29.21 -16.01 30.60
CA ASP A 853 -28.71 -16.43 29.29
C ASP A 853 -27.68 -17.59 29.31
N ASP A 854 -27.39 -18.18 30.47
CA ASP A 854 -26.35 -19.22 30.64
C ASP A 854 -24.95 -18.77 30.15
N LEU A 855 -24.57 -17.50 30.36
CA LEU A 855 -23.27 -16.98 29.93
C LEU A 855 -22.12 -17.77 30.56
N ARG A 856 -21.26 -18.37 29.73
CA ARG A 856 -20.19 -19.29 30.14
C ARG A 856 -18.80 -18.67 30.25
N GLY A 857 -18.60 -17.41 29.87
CA GLY A 857 -17.30 -16.73 30.01
C GLY A 857 -17.26 -15.29 29.49
N ILE A 858 -16.10 -14.64 29.65
CA ILE A 858 -15.88 -13.23 29.30
C ILE A 858 -14.45 -13.04 28.78
N THR A 859 -14.23 -12.09 27.88
CA THR A 859 -12.88 -11.61 27.54
C THR A 859 -12.75 -10.09 27.53
N SER A 860 -11.56 -9.59 27.81
CA SER A 860 -11.11 -8.26 27.38
C SER A 860 -10.59 -8.24 25.93
N ASN A 861 -10.38 -7.03 25.43
CA ASN A 861 -9.77 -6.66 24.16
C ASN A 861 -9.27 -5.20 24.30
N PRO A 862 -8.09 -4.79 23.77
CA PRO A 862 -7.54 -3.46 24.04
C PRO A 862 -8.45 -2.34 23.54
N ALA A 863 -9.10 -2.52 22.37
CA ALA A 863 -10.01 -1.53 21.78
C ALA A 863 -11.38 -1.41 22.50
N ILE A 864 -11.66 -2.32 23.45
CA ILE A 864 -12.83 -2.27 24.33
C ILE A 864 -12.46 -1.55 25.63
N PHE A 865 -11.32 -1.92 26.24
CA PHE A 865 -10.77 -1.16 27.36
C PHE A 865 -10.45 0.30 26.99
N GLU A 866 -9.99 0.57 25.76
CA GLU A 866 -9.84 1.92 25.19
C GLU A 866 -11.10 2.75 25.42
N LYS A 867 -12.26 2.25 24.98
CA LYS A 867 -13.55 2.97 25.10
C LYS A 867 -14.06 3.01 26.54
N ALA A 868 -13.92 1.92 27.29
CA ALA A 868 -14.39 1.84 28.67
C ALA A 868 -13.61 2.80 29.59
N LEU A 869 -12.28 2.82 29.49
CA LEU A 869 -11.39 3.63 30.32
C LEU A 869 -11.26 5.07 29.81
N ALA A 870 -11.44 5.32 28.50
CA ALA A 870 -11.61 6.68 27.97
C ALA A 870 -12.88 7.36 28.46
N SER A 871 -13.93 6.60 28.81
CA SER A 871 -15.11 7.18 29.45
C SER A 871 -14.78 7.86 30.80
N ASN A 872 -15.56 8.85 31.17
CA ASN A 872 -15.44 9.52 32.48
C ASN A 872 -16.35 8.85 33.53
N HIS A 873 -16.32 7.52 33.57
CA HIS A 873 -17.09 6.72 34.53
C HIS A 873 -16.57 6.96 35.97
N PRO A 874 -17.41 7.32 36.94
CA PRO A 874 -16.97 7.65 38.31
C PRO A 874 -16.10 6.55 38.94
N GLY A 875 -16.55 5.29 38.88
CA GLY A 875 -15.82 4.14 39.44
C GLY A 875 -14.41 3.89 38.86
N TYR A 876 -14.08 4.46 37.68
CA TYR A 876 -12.71 4.47 37.15
C TYR A 876 -11.91 5.69 37.61
N LEU A 877 -12.52 6.89 37.60
CA LEU A 877 -11.86 8.14 38.03
C LEU A 877 -11.55 8.12 39.53
N ASP A 878 -12.48 7.65 40.36
CA ASP A 878 -12.28 7.52 41.80
C ASP A 878 -11.20 6.49 42.13
N TYR A 879 -11.14 5.37 41.37
CA TYR A 879 -10.09 4.38 41.55
C TYR A 879 -8.71 4.91 41.12
N LEU A 880 -8.61 5.61 39.99
CA LEU A 880 -7.40 6.33 39.59
C LEU A 880 -6.93 7.32 40.67
N LYS A 881 -7.85 8.05 41.31
CA LYS A 881 -7.52 8.92 42.46
C LYS A 881 -6.96 8.14 43.65
N THR A 882 -7.38 6.91 43.91
CA THR A 882 -6.75 6.03 44.93
C THR A 882 -5.39 5.45 44.53
N LEU A 883 -5.02 5.54 43.25
CA LEU A 883 -3.72 5.10 42.71
C LEU A 883 -2.69 6.25 42.61
N LYS A 884 -3.07 7.51 42.86
CA LYS A 884 -2.17 8.68 42.88
C LYS A 884 -0.98 8.41 43.83
N GLY A 885 0.24 8.39 43.30
CA GLY A 885 1.47 8.04 44.04
C GLY A 885 1.69 6.55 44.33
N ARG A 886 1.00 5.64 43.62
CA ARG A 886 1.19 4.17 43.69
C ARG A 886 1.48 3.50 42.34
N VAL A 887 1.24 4.22 41.24
CA VAL A 887 1.60 3.85 39.87
C VAL A 887 2.32 5.05 39.27
N GLU A 888 3.39 4.80 38.51
CA GLU A 888 4.22 5.86 37.91
C GLU A 888 3.94 6.01 36.41
N THR A 889 3.40 4.96 35.77
CA THR A 889 3.17 4.92 34.32
C THR A 889 1.69 4.69 33.95
N PRO A 890 1.25 5.16 32.76
CA PRO A 890 -0.07 4.81 32.23
C PRO A 890 -0.28 3.31 32.03
N LYS A 891 0.79 2.53 31.74
CA LYS A 891 0.73 1.07 31.57
C LYS A 891 0.44 0.36 32.91
N GLU A 892 1.00 0.84 34.01
CA GLU A 892 0.64 0.37 35.36
C GLU A 892 -0.78 0.79 35.77
N ALA A 893 -1.18 2.02 35.46
CA ALA A 893 -2.53 2.51 35.74
C ALA A 893 -3.59 1.70 34.95
N PHE A 894 -3.34 1.41 33.67
CA PHE A 894 -4.15 0.50 32.85
C PHE A 894 -4.30 -0.85 33.53
N PHE A 895 -3.20 -1.53 33.85
CA PHE A 895 -3.28 -2.86 34.43
C PHE A 895 -3.92 -2.84 35.81
N ALA A 896 -3.70 -1.82 36.65
CA ALA A 896 -4.38 -1.70 37.94
C ALA A 896 -5.90 -1.57 37.79
N LEU A 897 -6.39 -0.82 36.80
CA LEU A 897 -7.81 -0.74 36.45
C LEU A 897 -8.32 -2.10 35.93
N ALA A 898 -7.71 -2.63 34.87
CA ALA A 898 -8.14 -3.86 34.21
C ALA A 898 -8.12 -5.07 35.16
N ILE A 899 -7.10 -5.22 36.01
CA ILE A 899 -7.03 -6.26 37.05
C ILE A 899 -8.24 -6.16 37.99
N ARG A 900 -8.70 -4.96 38.35
CA ARG A 900 -9.88 -4.79 39.19
C ARG A 900 -11.16 -5.26 38.49
N ASP A 901 -11.39 -4.88 37.22
CA ASP A 901 -12.57 -5.36 36.46
C ASP A 901 -12.54 -6.89 36.31
N ILE A 902 -11.39 -7.45 35.95
CA ILE A 902 -11.22 -8.89 35.71
C ILE A 902 -11.37 -9.70 37.00
N VAL A 903 -10.89 -9.20 38.16
CA VAL A 903 -11.07 -9.87 39.46
C VAL A 903 -12.54 -9.87 39.89
N GLU A 904 -13.25 -8.74 39.76
CA GLU A 904 -14.69 -8.67 40.06
C GLU A 904 -15.52 -9.55 39.10
N ALA A 905 -15.16 -9.57 37.81
CA ALA A 905 -15.77 -10.47 36.83
C ALA A 905 -15.46 -11.96 37.09
N CYS A 906 -14.24 -12.31 37.50
CA CYS A 906 -13.89 -13.69 37.93
C CYS A 906 -14.73 -14.13 39.12
N GLN A 907 -15.04 -13.23 40.06
CA GLN A 907 -15.88 -13.52 41.21
C GLN A 907 -17.34 -13.77 40.78
N ALA A 908 -17.89 -12.97 39.87
CA ALA A 908 -19.23 -13.18 39.31
C ALA A 908 -19.31 -14.49 38.50
N MET A 909 -18.31 -14.80 37.66
CA MET A 909 -18.24 -16.06 36.90
C MET A 909 -17.90 -17.29 37.74
N ARG A 910 -17.56 -17.13 39.03
CA ARG A 910 -17.03 -18.23 39.85
C ARG A 910 -17.99 -19.40 40.05
N PRO A 911 -19.32 -19.22 40.24
CA PRO A 911 -20.25 -20.34 40.31
C PRO A 911 -20.26 -21.17 39.02
N VAL A 912 -20.18 -20.52 37.85
CA VAL A 912 -20.10 -21.20 36.55
C VAL A 912 -18.81 -22.02 36.44
N TYR A 913 -17.69 -21.48 36.93
CA TYR A 913 -16.41 -22.21 36.98
C TYR A 913 -16.49 -23.42 37.90
N ASP A 914 -16.95 -23.26 39.15
CA ASP A 914 -17.01 -24.36 40.11
C ASP A 914 -18.00 -25.46 39.65
N ASN A 915 -19.17 -25.08 39.14
CA ASN A 915 -20.19 -26.02 38.63
C ASN A 915 -19.71 -26.80 37.38
N SER A 916 -18.96 -26.15 36.49
CA SER A 916 -18.45 -26.76 35.24
C SER A 916 -17.13 -27.53 35.43
N ASN A 917 -16.66 -27.69 36.68
CA ASN A 917 -15.31 -28.20 37.00
C ASN A 917 -14.20 -27.46 36.23
N GLY A 918 -14.39 -26.15 36.11
CA GLY A 918 -13.54 -25.20 35.41
C GLY A 918 -13.43 -25.41 33.91
N SER A 919 -14.36 -26.09 33.22
CA SER A 919 -14.37 -26.05 31.75
C SER A 919 -14.76 -24.65 31.25
N ASP A 920 -15.70 -24.00 31.93
CA ASP A 920 -16.23 -22.66 31.68
C ASP A 920 -16.06 -21.76 32.92
N GLY A 921 -16.76 -20.62 32.97
CA GLY A 921 -16.65 -19.61 34.03
C GLY A 921 -15.36 -18.79 33.97
N MET A 922 -14.71 -18.77 32.80
CA MET A 922 -13.41 -18.14 32.59
C MET A 922 -13.52 -16.66 32.25
N VAL A 923 -12.54 -15.87 32.69
CA VAL A 923 -12.38 -14.46 32.32
C VAL A 923 -10.95 -14.23 31.82
N SER A 924 -10.82 -13.70 30.59
CA SER A 924 -9.52 -13.49 29.95
C SER A 924 -9.02 -12.04 30.04
N LEU A 925 -7.77 -11.84 30.46
CA LEU A 925 -7.02 -10.57 30.38
C LEU A 925 -5.76 -10.77 29.52
N GLU A 926 -5.48 -9.86 28.59
CA GLU A 926 -4.30 -9.94 27.72
C GLU A 926 -2.99 -9.44 28.33
N VAL A 927 -1.87 -10.03 27.89
CA VAL A 927 -0.56 -9.36 27.91
C VAL A 927 -0.57 -8.17 26.95
N SER A 928 0.38 -7.26 27.14
CA SER A 928 0.50 -6.07 26.32
C SER A 928 0.86 -6.43 24.87
N PRO A 929 0.20 -5.84 23.86
CA PRO A 929 0.43 -6.21 22.46
C PRO A 929 1.87 -6.02 21.96
N ASP A 930 2.62 -5.07 22.53
CA ASP A 930 4.04 -4.81 22.24
C ASP A 930 4.97 -6.01 22.52
N LEU A 931 4.47 -7.03 23.22
CA LEU A 931 5.21 -8.26 23.55
C LEU A 931 4.92 -9.42 22.59
N ALA A 932 4.03 -9.26 21.59
CA ALA A 932 3.54 -10.34 20.73
C ALA A 932 4.62 -11.10 19.95
N TYR A 933 5.81 -10.53 19.78
CA TYR A 933 6.97 -11.16 19.13
C TYR A 933 8.15 -11.41 20.10
N ASP A 934 7.97 -11.14 21.40
CA ASP A 934 8.96 -11.37 22.47
C ASP A 934 8.43 -12.40 23.48
N ALA A 935 8.90 -13.64 23.35
CA ALA A 935 8.45 -14.74 24.19
C ALA A 935 8.87 -14.59 25.66
N GLU A 936 10.06 -14.05 25.95
CA GLU A 936 10.56 -13.93 27.32
C GLU A 936 9.78 -12.86 28.09
N LYS A 937 9.60 -11.67 27.50
CA LYS A 937 8.77 -10.61 28.10
C LYS A 937 7.30 -11.02 28.22
N THR A 938 6.77 -11.75 27.22
CA THR A 938 5.41 -12.33 27.30
C THR A 938 5.27 -13.28 28.49
N ILE A 939 6.26 -14.14 28.75
CA ILE A 939 6.25 -15.04 29.91
C ILE A 939 6.27 -14.24 31.23
N ASP A 940 7.18 -13.27 31.35
CA ASP A 940 7.34 -12.48 32.58
C ASP A 940 6.10 -11.60 32.89
N GLU A 941 5.50 -10.97 31.88
CA GLU A 941 4.27 -10.19 32.07
C GLU A 941 3.06 -11.10 32.35
N ALA A 942 2.91 -12.22 31.65
CA ALA A 942 1.85 -13.21 31.93
C ALA A 942 1.92 -13.77 33.36
N LEU A 943 3.11 -14.09 33.86
CA LEU A 943 3.33 -14.53 35.24
C LEU A 943 3.00 -13.41 36.24
N THR A 944 3.37 -12.17 35.93
CA THR A 944 3.07 -10.99 36.75
C THR A 944 1.57 -10.72 36.82
N LEU A 945 0.85 -10.81 35.69
CA LEU A 945 -0.61 -10.65 35.64
C LEU A 945 -1.33 -11.78 36.39
N HIS A 946 -0.92 -13.03 36.18
CA HIS A 946 -1.50 -14.18 36.90
C HIS A 946 -1.35 -14.05 38.42
N GLN A 947 -0.17 -13.64 38.90
CA GLN A 947 0.08 -13.37 40.32
C GLN A 947 -0.75 -12.20 40.88
N LYS A 948 -0.96 -11.12 40.11
CA LYS A 948 -1.77 -9.97 40.54
C LYS A 948 -3.28 -10.26 40.52
N LEU A 949 -3.76 -11.05 39.56
CA LEU A 949 -5.16 -11.48 39.47
C LEU A 949 -5.52 -12.46 40.59
N ASN A 950 -4.69 -13.48 40.81
CA ASN A 950 -4.86 -14.49 41.85
C ASN A 950 -6.27 -15.14 41.88
N GLN A 951 -6.85 -15.41 40.69
CA GLN A 951 -8.13 -16.12 40.53
C GLN A 951 -7.91 -17.43 39.76
N PRO A 952 -8.55 -18.55 40.17
CA PRO A 952 -8.38 -19.85 39.50
C PRO A 952 -9.02 -19.90 38.11
N ASN A 953 -9.98 -19.01 37.86
CA ASN A 953 -10.73 -18.87 36.61
C ASN A 953 -10.30 -17.65 35.77
N ALA A 954 -9.15 -17.04 36.10
CA ALA A 954 -8.49 -16.11 35.20
C ALA A 954 -7.72 -16.86 34.10
N MET A 955 -7.82 -16.38 32.87
CA MET A 955 -6.97 -16.76 31.75
C MET A 955 -6.08 -15.59 31.35
N ILE A 956 -4.82 -15.86 31.03
CA ILE A 956 -3.96 -14.89 30.36
C ILE A 956 -4.14 -15.05 28.85
N LYS A 957 -4.43 -13.95 28.15
CA LYS A 957 -4.49 -13.90 26.70
C LYS A 957 -3.08 -13.74 26.14
N VAL A 958 -2.65 -14.65 25.27
CA VAL A 958 -1.29 -14.70 24.70
C VAL A 958 -1.37 -14.76 23.17
N PRO A 959 -0.68 -13.89 22.41
CA PRO A 959 -0.64 -13.98 20.95
C PRO A 959 -0.07 -15.32 20.46
N GLY A 960 -0.78 -15.96 19.54
CA GLY A 960 -0.39 -17.20 18.88
C GLY A 960 0.52 -17.00 17.68
N THR A 961 1.46 -16.06 17.76
CA THR A 961 2.52 -15.87 16.75
C THR A 961 3.52 -17.02 16.81
N ALA A 962 4.39 -17.14 15.79
CA ALA A 962 5.47 -18.14 15.79
C ALA A 962 6.36 -18.06 17.06
N GLN A 963 6.65 -16.85 17.53
CA GLN A 963 7.40 -16.58 18.76
C GLN A 963 6.56 -16.90 20.01
N GLY A 964 5.26 -16.56 19.98
CA GLY A 964 4.30 -16.85 21.04
C GLY A 964 4.15 -18.34 21.36
N LEU A 965 4.42 -19.25 20.41
CA LEU A 965 4.45 -20.70 20.64
C LEU A 965 5.33 -21.10 21.84
N LEU A 966 6.49 -20.46 22.02
CA LEU A 966 7.40 -20.74 23.13
C LEU A 966 6.79 -20.29 24.48
N ALA A 967 6.15 -19.12 24.48
CA ALA A 967 5.45 -18.61 25.67
C ALA A 967 4.25 -19.47 26.04
N ILE A 968 3.45 -19.91 25.07
CA ILE A 968 2.30 -20.81 25.27
C ILE A 968 2.75 -22.13 25.90
N GLU A 969 3.80 -22.76 25.36
CA GLU A 969 4.36 -24.00 25.89
C GLU A 969 4.89 -23.82 27.33
N GLN A 970 5.65 -22.76 27.58
CA GLN A 970 6.27 -22.51 28.87
C GLN A 970 5.26 -22.11 29.95
N LEU A 971 4.27 -21.27 29.63
CA LEU A 971 3.21 -20.88 30.57
C LEU A 971 2.25 -22.06 30.85
N THR A 972 2.01 -22.93 29.86
CA THR A 972 1.29 -24.21 30.07
C THR A 972 2.08 -25.11 31.01
N TYR A 973 3.40 -25.23 30.80
CA TYR A 973 4.28 -25.99 31.70
C TYR A 973 4.29 -25.44 33.14
N LEU A 974 4.28 -24.12 33.31
CA LEU A 974 4.17 -23.47 34.63
C LEU A 974 2.77 -23.66 35.26
N GLY A 975 1.75 -23.94 34.45
CA GLY A 975 0.42 -24.35 34.89
C GLY A 975 -0.64 -23.25 34.86
N LEU A 976 -0.45 -22.23 34.02
CA LEU A 976 -1.42 -21.15 33.84
C LEU A 976 -2.53 -21.57 32.86
N ASN A 977 -3.70 -20.95 33.01
CA ASN A 977 -4.76 -21.04 32.00
C ASN A 977 -4.50 -19.99 30.90
N ILE A 978 -4.57 -20.39 29.63
CA ILE A 978 -4.14 -19.57 28.49
C ILE A 978 -5.24 -19.46 27.43
N ASN A 979 -5.62 -18.24 27.08
CA ASN A 979 -6.42 -17.94 25.90
C ASN A 979 -5.47 -17.52 24.77
N VAL A 980 -5.19 -18.40 23.83
CA VAL A 980 -4.33 -18.07 22.68
C VAL A 980 -5.13 -17.20 21.71
N THR A 981 -4.57 -16.10 21.22
CA THR A 981 -5.27 -15.12 20.36
C THR A 981 -4.53 -14.83 19.06
N LEU A 982 -5.20 -14.13 18.13
CA LEU A 982 -4.72 -13.82 16.77
C LEU A 982 -4.43 -15.05 15.89
N LEU A 983 -5.25 -16.10 15.99
CA LEU A 983 -5.17 -17.26 15.09
C LEU A 983 -6.03 -17.06 13.84
N PHE A 984 -5.48 -17.38 12.68
CA PHE A 984 -6.13 -17.19 11.36
C PHE A 984 -6.00 -18.39 10.42
N SER A 985 -4.90 -19.15 10.50
CA SER A 985 -4.66 -20.36 9.70
C SER A 985 -4.79 -21.65 10.53
N ILE A 986 -5.08 -22.75 9.84
CA ILE A 986 -5.22 -24.09 10.44
C ILE A 986 -3.85 -24.57 10.95
N GLU A 987 -2.81 -24.24 10.19
CA GLU A 987 -1.40 -24.57 10.40
C GLU A 987 -0.93 -23.98 11.72
N ARG A 988 -1.16 -22.66 11.94
CA ARG A 988 -0.81 -21.99 13.20
C ARG A 988 -1.61 -22.55 14.37
N TYR A 989 -2.89 -22.87 14.17
CA TYR A 989 -3.69 -23.53 15.21
C TYR A 989 -3.10 -24.90 15.60
N VAL A 990 -2.68 -25.70 14.63
CA VAL A 990 -2.02 -27.01 14.85
C VAL A 990 -0.67 -26.84 15.56
N GLU A 991 0.12 -25.82 15.25
CA GLU A 991 1.35 -25.48 15.98
C GLU A 991 1.08 -25.11 17.44
N VAL A 992 0.06 -24.28 17.69
CA VAL A 992 -0.38 -23.85 19.02
C VAL A 992 -0.87 -25.02 19.86
N PHE A 993 -1.67 -25.92 19.29
CA PHE A 993 -2.14 -27.11 20.00
C PHE A 993 -0.98 -28.06 20.33
N LYS A 994 0.00 -28.21 19.41
CA LYS A 994 1.24 -28.95 19.68
C LYS A 994 2.08 -28.29 20.79
N ALA A 995 2.15 -26.96 20.86
CA ALA A 995 2.83 -26.24 21.95
C ALA A 995 2.14 -26.47 23.30
N TYR A 996 0.79 -26.43 23.34
CA TYR A 996 0.01 -26.79 24.51
C TYR A 996 0.26 -28.24 24.95
N MET A 997 0.23 -29.21 24.04
CA MET A 997 0.56 -30.61 24.35
C MET A 997 1.98 -30.79 24.91
N ARG A 998 3.00 -30.12 24.36
CA ARG A 998 4.37 -30.19 24.89
C ARG A 998 4.48 -29.59 26.29
N GLY A 999 3.77 -28.50 26.56
CA GLY A 999 3.69 -27.89 27.90
C GLY A 999 3.03 -28.82 28.93
N LEU A 1000 1.95 -29.50 28.55
CA LEU A 1000 1.29 -30.52 29.37
C LEU A 1000 2.19 -31.75 29.59
N GLN A 1001 2.85 -32.26 28.55
CA GLN A 1001 3.72 -33.43 28.66
C GLN A 1001 4.88 -33.18 29.64
N LYS A 1002 5.54 -32.02 29.53
CA LYS A 1002 6.58 -31.58 30.48
C LYS A 1002 6.10 -31.55 31.93
N ARG A 1003 4.80 -31.36 32.20
CA ARG A 1003 4.23 -31.45 33.55
C ARG A 1003 3.99 -32.89 33.98
N VAL A 1004 3.45 -33.73 33.10
CA VAL A 1004 3.27 -35.17 33.37
C VAL A 1004 4.63 -35.84 33.66
N ASP A 1005 5.65 -35.52 32.87
CA ASP A 1005 7.04 -36.00 33.06
C ASP A 1005 7.64 -35.58 34.41
N MET A 1006 7.22 -34.42 34.93
CA MET A 1006 7.63 -33.87 36.23
C MET A 1006 6.65 -34.24 37.38
N ALA A 1007 5.67 -35.11 37.12
CA ALA A 1007 4.59 -35.50 38.03
C ALA A 1007 3.78 -34.31 38.61
N LEU A 1008 3.66 -33.21 37.84
CA LEU A 1008 2.88 -32.02 38.19
C LEU A 1008 1.43 -32.14 37.70
N PRO A 1009 0.43 -31.64 38.46
CA PRO A 1009 -0.98 -31.74 38.06
C PRO A 1009 -1.30 -31.02 36.75
N VAL A 1010 -2.13 -31.65 35.91
CA VAL A 1010 -2.66 -31.11 34.64
C VAL A 1010 -4.18 -30.97 34.61
N ASP A 1011 -4.88 -31.53 35.61
CA ASP A 1011 -6.34 -31.59 35.74
C ASP A 1011 -7.04 -30.23 35.83
N LYS A 1012 -6.30 -29.17 36.20
CA LYS A 1012 -6.80 -27.80 36.38
C LYS A 1012 -6.37 -26.82 35.30
N ILE A 1013 -5.50 -27.25 34.37
CA ILE A 1013 -5.05 -26.41 33.26
C ILE A 1013 -6.14 -26.36 32.20
N ARG A 1014 -6.42 -25.16 31.70
CA ARG A 1014 -7.43 -24.90 30.69
C ARG A 1014 -6.84 -23.99 29.62
N SER A 1015 -7.14 -24.27 28.36
CA SER A 1015 -6.78 -23.38 27.27
C SER A 1015 -7.91 -23.28 26.25
N VAL A 1016 -7.94 -22.15 25.56
CA VAL A 1016 -8.79 -21.91 24.41
C VAL A 1016 -7.95 -21.30 23.28
N ALA A 1017 -8.31 -21.58 22.03
CA ALA A 1017 -7.61 -21.12 20.84
C ALA A 1017 -8.54 -20.18 20.05
N SER A 1018 -8.36 -18.87 20.22
CA SER A 1018 -9.18 -17.81 19.60
C SER A 1018 -8.86 -17.65 18.12
N PHE A 1019 -9.67 -18.31 17.29
CA PHE A 1019 -9.61 -18.34 15.84
C PHE A 1019 -10.54 -17.26 15.26
N PHE A 1020 -9.99 -16.34 14.46
CA PHE A 1020 -10.66 -15.12 14.05
C PHE A 1020 -11.45 -15.29 12.76
N ILE A 1021 -12.77 -15.08 12.82
CA ILE A 1021 -13.70 -15.38 11.73
C ILE A 1021 -13.85 -14.19 10.78
N SER A 1022 -14.57 -13.12 11.16
CA SER A 1022 -15.02 -12.09 10.20
C SER A 1022 -13.89 -11.35 9.49
N ARG A 1023 -12.67 -11.35 10.04
CA ARG A 1023 -11.49 -10.72 9.44
C ARG A 1023 -11.04 -11.42 8.16
N ILE A 1024 -11.26 -12.73 8.04
CA ILE A 1024 -10.87 -13.54 6.88
C ILE A 1024 -11.78 -13.22 5.69
N ASP A 1025 -13.11 -13.29 5.87
CA ASP A 1025 -14.06 -12.85 4.84
C ASP A 1025 -13.85 -11.37 4.49
N SER A 1026 -13.61 -10.48 5.48
CA SER A 1026 -13.30 -9.05 5.23
C SER A 1026 -12.04 -8.79 4.39
N ALA A 1027 -11.21 -9.80 4.16
CA ALA A 1027 -10.07 -9.78 3.25
C ALA A 1027 -10.35 -10.54 1.94
N ALA A 1028 -10.90 -11.76 2.02
CA ALA A 1028 -11.25 -12.59 0.87
C ALA A 1028 -12.34 -11.97 -0.01
N ASP A 1029 -13.39 -11.41 0.60
CA ASP A 1029 -14.53 -10.80 -0.09
C ASP A 1029 -14.11 -9.64 -1.02
N LYS A 1030 -13.06 -8.90 -0.66
CA LYS A 1030 -12.52 -7.80 -1.49
C LYS A 1030 -11.96 -8.29 -2.83
N VAL A 1031 -11.43 -9.50 -2.84
CA VAL A 1031 -10.96 -10.18 -4.05
C VAL A 1031 -12.15 -10.83 -4.77
N LEU A 1032 -12.96 -11.59 -4.04
CA LEU A 1032 -14.10 -12.35 -4.57
C LEU A 1032 -15.17 -11.47 -5.22
N GLU A 1033 -15.40 -10.24 -4.74
CA GLU A 1033 -16.29 -9.25 -5.38
C GLU A 1033 -15.93 -9.01 -6.87
N ASN A 1034 -14.66 -9.19 -7.25
CA ASN A 1034 -14.17 -8.98 -8.61
C ASN A 1034 -13.94 -10.28 -9.39
N THR A 1035 -13.86 -11.43 -8.72
CA THR A 1035 -13.48 -12.72 -9.36
C THR A 1035 -14.56 -13.80 -9.26
N ASN A 1036 -15.24 -13.94 -8.12
CA ASN A 1036 -16.37 -14.86 -7.93
C ASN A 1036 -17.28 -14.43 -6.76
N PRO A 1037 -18.23 -13.49 -6.99
CA PRO A 1037 -19.09 -12.96 -5.92
C PRO A 1037 -19.96 -14.01 -5.23
N GLU A 1038 -20.23 -15.15 -5.87
CA GLU A 1038 -21.03 -16.23 -5.27
C GLU A 1038 -20.29 -16.95 -4.12
N MET A 1039 -18.99 -16.75 -3.96
CA MET A 1039 -18.18 -17.34 -2.88
C MET A 1039 -17.98 -16.41 -1.67
N LYS A 1040 -18.47 -15.16 -1.75
CA LYS A 1040 -18.41 -14.19 -0.65
C LYS A 1040 -19.04 -14.73 0.64
N GLY A 1041 -18.44 -14.42 1.78
CA GLY A 1041 -18.94 -14.77 3.12
C GLY A 1041 -18.88 -16.27 3.47
N LYS A 1042 -18.18 -17.09 2.67
CA LYS A 1042 -18.03 -18.55 2.88
C LYS A 1042 -16.62 -18.97 3.30
N VAL A 1043 -15.62 -18.11 3.12
CA VAL A 1043 -14.20 -18.46 3.26
C VAL A 1043 -13.84 -18.65 4.73
N ALA A 1044 -14.24 -17.72 5.59
CA ALA A 1044 -14.01 -17.83 7.03
C ALA A 1044 -14.73 -19.05 7.64
N ILE A 1045 -15.93 -19.37 7.14
CA ILE A 1045 -16.71 -20.54 7.57
C ILE A 1045 -16.00 -21.83 7.15
N ALA A 1046 -15.59 -21.95 5.88
CA ALA A 1046 -14.86 -23.13 5.39
C ALA A 1046 -13.54 -23.34 6.15
N ASN A 1047 -12.76 -22.28 6.36
CA ASN A 1047 -11.51 -22.33 7.11
C ASN A 1047 -11.73 -22.76 8.58
N ALA A 1048 -12.76 -22.22 9.26
CA ALA A 1048 -13.11 -22.61 10.63
C ALA A 1048 -13.61 -24.06 10.73
N ARG A 1049 -14.38 -24.55 9.75
CA ARG A 1049 -14.80 -25.96 9.66
C ARG A 1049 -13.59 -26.90 9.54
N LEU A 1050 -12.60 -26.55 8.72
CA LEU A 1050 -11.36 -27.33 8.59
C LEU A 1050 -10.46 -27.23 9.83
N ALA A 1051 -10.41 -26.07 10.51
CA ALA A 1051 -9.72 -25.94 11.80
C ALA A 1051 -10.36 -26.85 12.86
N TYR A 1052 -11.69 -26.99 12.86
CA TYR A 1052 -12.40 -27.92 13.73
C TYR A 1052 -12.18 -29.40 13.36
N ASP A 1053 -12.06 -29.74 12.07
CA ASP A 1053 -11.65 -31.10 11.66
C ASP A 1053 -10.21 -31.40 12.14
N ALA A 1054 -9.27 -30.46 11.99
CA ALA A 1054 -7.91 -30.59 12.51
C ALA A 1054 -7.87 -30.74 14.04
N TYR A 1055 -8.75 -30.05 14.78
CA TYR A 1055 -8.94 -30.26 16.22
C TYR A 1055 -9.37 -31.70 16.55
N LEU A 1056 -10.37 -32.23 15.84
CA LEU A 1056 -10.82 -33.62 16.03
C LEU A 1056 -9.71 -34.64 15.72
N GLN A 1057 -8.91 -34.40 14.67
CA GLN A 1057 -7.74 -35.22 14.35
C GLN A 1057 -6.68 -35.17 15.46
N LEU A 1058 -6.38 -33.97 16.00
CA LEU A 1058 -5.44 -33.79 17.11
C LEU A 1058 -5.91 -34.51 18.39
N LEU A 1059 -7.20 -34.45 18.71
CA LEU A 1059 -7.81 -35.19 19.84
C LEU A 1059 -7.82 -36.71 19.62
N ASP A 1060 -7.70 -37.19 18.38
CA ASP A 1060 -7.57 -38.62 18.10
C ASP A 1060 -6.12 -39.12 18.07
N SER A 1061 -5.13 -38.23 18.13
CA SER A 1061 -3.73 -38.62 18.25
C SER A 1061 -3.45 -39.41 19.53
N GLU A 1062 -2.56 -40.41 19.46
CA GLU A 1062 -2.20 -41.21 20.64
C GLU A 1062 -1.47 -40.37 21.70
N ALA A 1063 -0.75 -39.31 21.29
CA ALA A 1063 -0.18 -38.33 22.20
C ALA A 1063 -1.25 -37.59 23.02
N TRP A 1064 -2.34 -37.13 22.38
CA TRP A 1064 -3.45 -36.54 23.13
C TRP A 1064 -4.12 -37.57 24.06
N LYS A 1065 -4.40 -38.77 23.54
CA LYS A 1065 -5.01 -39.87 24.32
C LYS A 1065 -4.19 -40.27 25.54
N GLN A 1066 -2.88 -39.99 25.60
CA GLN A 1066 -2.05 -40.21 26.79
C GLN A 1066 -2.14 -39.05 27.79
N LEU A 1067 -2.13 -37.79 27.34
CA LEU A 1067 -2.36 -36.62 28.19
C LEU A 1067 -3.77 -36.61 28.82
N GLU A 1068 -4.78 -37.03 28.05
CA GLU A 1068 -6.17 -37.17 28.50
C GLU A 1068 -6.31 -38.24 29.61
N LYS A 1069 -5.63 -39.38 29.47
CA LYS A 1069 -5.54 -40.41 30.54
C LYS A 1069 -4.84 -39.88 31.80
N ALA A 1070 -3.93 -38.92 31.68
CA ALA A 1070 -3.31 -38.20 32.79
C ALA A 1070 -4.19 -37.07 33.39
N GLY A 1071 -5.39 -36.86 32.84
CA GLY A 1071 -6.38 -35.91 33.35
C GLY A 1071 -6.40 -34.54 32.65
N ALA A 1072 -5.56 -34.32 31.63
CA ALA A 1072 -5.54 -33.07 30.88
C ALA A 1072 -6.90 -32.78 30.19
N LYS A 1073 -7.15 -31.50 29.89
CA LYS A 1073 -8.36 -31.03 29.19
C LYS A 1073 -8.01 -30.39 27.85
N PRO A 1074 -8.84 -30.60 26.80
CA PRO A 1074 -8.54 -30.13 25.46
C PRO A 1074 -8.46 -28.60 25.40
N GLN A 1075 -7.55 -28.09 24.56
CA GLN A 1075 -7.57 -26.70 24.16
C GLN A 1075 -8.72 -26.51 23.16
N ARG A 1076 -9.85 -26.00 23.65
CA ARG A 1076 -11.06 -25.81 22.85
C ARG A 1076 -10.85 -24.72 21.79
N LEU A 1077 -11.36 -24.92 20.59
CA LEU A 1077 -11.46 -23.84 19.61
C LEU A 1077 -12.44 -22.77 20.09
N LEU A 1078 -12.06 -21.50 19.93
CA LEU A 1078 -12.86 -20.35 20.31
C LEU A 1078 -13.06 -19.47 19.08
N TRP A 1079 -14.30 -19.30 18.63
CA TRP A 1079 -14.63 -18.44 17.50
C TRP A 1079 -14.63 -16.98 17.95
N ALA A 1080 -13.67 -16.21 17.43
CA ALA A 1080 -13.46 -14.80 17.78
C ALA A 1080 -13.82 -13.90 16.59
N SER A 1081 -14.19 -12.64 16.86
CA SER A 1081 -14.63 -11.69 15.82
C SER A 1081 -15.80 -12.26 14.99
N THR A 1082 -16.83 -12.78 15.66
CA THR A 1082 -18.01 -13.43 15.04
C THR A 1082 -19.15 -12.47 14.67
N SER A 1083 -18.90 -11.16 14.67
CA SER A 1083 -19.82 -10.17 14.10
C SER A 1083 -19.56 -10.00 12.60
N THR A 1084 -20.61 -10.00 11.76
CA THR A 1084 -20.48 -9.71 10.33
C THR A 1084 -20.02 -8.27 10.06
N LYS A 1085 -19.59 -8.03 8.82
CA LYS A 1085 -18.91 -6.80 8.37
C LYS A 1085 -19.48 -6.26 7.05
N ASP A 1086 -19.94 -7.13 6.16
CA ASP A 1086 -20.81 -6.78 5.03
C ASP A 1086 -22.28 -6.72 5.52
N PRO A 1087 -23.01 -5.59 5.37
CA PRO A 1087 -24.43 -5.48 5.71
C PRO A 1087 -25.37 -6.37 4.87
N GLY A 1088 -24.87 -7.00 3.80
CA GLY A 1088 -25.61 -8.00 3.04
C GLY A 1088 -25.64 -9.39 3.68
N TYR A 1089 -24.86 -9.64 4.74
CA TYR A 1089 -24.88 -10.90 5.49
C TYR A 1089 -25.84 -10.82 6.67
N SER A 1090 -26.37 -11.98 7.07
CA SER A 1090 -27.07 -12.10 8.35
C SER A 1090 -26.16 -11.68 9.51
N ASP A 1091 -26.66 -10.85 10.40
CA ASP A 1091 -26.02 -10.39 11.64
C ASP A 1091 -25.66 -11.55 12.60
N VAL A 1092 -26.28 -12.73 12.41
CA VAL A 1092 -26.00 -13.98 13.13
C VAL A 1092 -25.23 -15.04 12.32
N LEU A 1093 -24.79 -14.75 11.08
CA LEU A 1093 -24.19 -15.73 10.15
C LEU A 1093 -23.13 -16.64 10.80
N TYR A 1094 -22.15 -16.05 11.48
CA TYR A 1094 -21.04 -16.80 12.11
C TYR A 1094 -21.40 -17.44 13.44
N MET A 1095 -22.53 -17.05 14.06
CA MET A 1095 -23.10 -17.81 15.19
C MET A 1095 -23.74 -19.08 14.63
N GLU A 1096 -24.72 -18.95 13.72
CA GLU A 1096 -25.47 -20.09 13.16
C GLU A 1096 -24.56 -21.11 12.45
N SER A 1097 -23.49 -20.67 11.78
CA SER A 1097 -22.66 -21.53 10.91
C SER A 1097 -21.55 -22.31 11.62
N LEU A 1098 -21.23 -21.99 12.89
CA LEU A 1098 -20.05 -22.49 13.61
C LEU A 1098 -20.38 -23.22 14.92
N ILE A 1099 -21.63 -23.67 15.08
CA ILE A 1099 -22.09 -24.36 16.29
C ILE A 1099 -21.57 -25.80 16.29
N GLY A 1100 -20.95 -26.21 17.40
CA GLY A 1100 -20.50 -27.59 17.58
C GLY A 1100 -19.86 -27.89 18.93
N LYS A 1101 -19.64 -29.19 19.17
CA LYS A 1101 -19.22 -29.74 20.46
C LYS A 1101 -17.81 -29.29 20.85
N ASP A 1102 -17.65 -28.91 22.11
CA ASP A 1102 -16.37 -28.46 22.68
C ASP A 1102 -15.70 -27.30 21.93
N THR A 1103 -16.55 -26.43 21.38
CA THR A 1103 -16.19 -25.08 20.94
C THR A 1103 -16.61 -24.04 21.96
N VAL A 1104 -16.05 -22.84 21.81
CA VAL A 1104 -16.46 -21.60 22.48
C VAL A 1104 -16.79 -20.58 21.38
N ASN A 1105 -17.75 -19.68 21.60
CA ASN A 1105 -17.98 -18.53 20.71
C ASN A 1105 -17.94 -17.25 21.54
N THR A 1106 -17.10 -16.29 21.15
CA THR A 1106 -16.91 -15.03 21.90
C THR A 1106 -17.55 -13.89 21.14
N VAL A 1107 -18.69 -13.45 21.65
CA VAL A 1107 -19.72 -12.74 20.89
C VAL A 1107 -19.74 -11.25 21.26
N PRO A 1108 -19.57 -10.33 20.29
CA PRO A 1108 -19.74 -8.91 20.53
C PRO A 1108 -21.19 -8.55 20.90
N PRO A 1109 -21.42 -7.54 21.75
CA PRO A 1109 -22.76 -7.20 22.27
C PRO A 1109 -23.87 -7.10 21.22
N VAL A 1110 -23.60 -6.55 20.02
CA VAL A 1110 -24.62 -6.41 18.97
C VAL A 1110 -25.05 -7.78 18.40
N THR A 1111 -24.09 -8.66 18.10
CA THR A 1111 -24.37 -10.02 17.60
C THR A 1111 -24.98 -10.91 18.68
N TYR A 1112 -24.70 -10.63 19.95
CA TYR A 1112 -25.31 -11.32 21.09
C TYR A 1112 -26.82 -11.01 21.17
N GLU A 1113 -27.21 -9.74 21.25
CA GLU A 1113 -28.65 -9.38 21.33
C GLU A 1113 -29.39 -9.80 20.03
N ALA A 1114 -28.74 -9.77 18.85
CA ALA A 1114 -29.30 -10.27 17.59
C ALA A 1114 -29.54 -11.79 17.59
N PHE A 1115 -28.58 -12.59 18.06
CA PHE A 1115 -28.77 -14.04 18.17
C PHE A 1115 -29.88 -14.38 19.17
N LYS A 1116 -29.97 -13.64 20.28
CA LYS A 1116 -31.05 -13.78 21.28
C LYS A 1116 -32.44 -13.48 20.72
N ASP A 1117 -32.57 -12.57 19.75
CA ASP A 1117 -33.84 -12.19 19.12
C ASP A 1117 -34.30 -13.20 18.04
N HIS A 1118 -33.40 -13.65 17.15
CA HIS A 1118 -33.81 -14.42 15.95
C HIS A 1118 -32.87 -15.56 15.51
N GLY A 1119 -31.79 -15.83 16.25
CA GLY A 1119 -30.78 -16.84 15.93
C GLY A 1119 -31.28 -18.28 16.04
N LYS A 1120 -30.83 -19.14 15.11
CA LYS A 1120 -31.22 -20.57 15.05
C LYS A 1120 -30.07 -21.48 15.50
N ILE A 1121 -30.45 -22.62 16.07
CA ILE A 1121 -29.51 -23.60 16.62
C ILE A 1121 -29.60 -24.92 15.84
N ALA A 1122 -28.47 -25.40 15.36
CA ALA A 1122 -28.25 -26.73 14.82
C ALA A 1122 -26.75 -27.06 14.97
N GLU A 1123 -26.33 -28.33 14.90
CA GLU A 1123 -24.90 -28.65 14.82
C GLU A 1123 -24.40 -28.42 13.39
N THR A 1124 -23.58 -27.37 13.17
CA THR A 1124 -23.28 -26.81 11.84
C THR A 1124 -21.80 -26.79 11.46
N ILE A 1125 -20.88 -26.89 12.43
CA ILE A 1125 -19.43 -26.91 12.18
C ILE A 1125 -18.97 -28.19 11.47
N THR A 1126 -19.71 -29.30 11.61
CA THR A 1126 -19.39 -30.61 10.99
C THR A 1126 -20.07 -30.83 9.63
N LEU A 1127 -20.84 -29.86 9.15
CA LEU A 1127 -21.51 -29.97 7.85
C LEU A 1127 -20.55 -29.63 6.71
N ASP A 1128 -20.75 -30.26 5.56
CA ASP A 1128 -20.12 -29.94 4.27
C ASP A 1128 -18.57 -29.79 4.34
N ILE A 1129 -17.90 -30.65 5.12
CA ILE A 1129 -16.43 -30.64 5.23
C ILE A 1129 -15.73 -30.90 3.87
N PRO A 1130 -16.18 -31.84 3.01
CA PRO A 1130 -15.62 -32.00 1.67
C PRO A 1130 -15.78 -30.75 0.80
N GLU A 1131 -16.92 -30.07 0.89
CA GLU A 1131 -17.24 -28.84 0.17
C GLU A 1131 -16.41 -27.65 0.70
N ALA A 1132 -16.19 -27.56 2.01
CA ALA A 1132 -15.30 -26.60 2.64
C ALA A 1132 -13.85 -26.80 2.16
N LYS A 1133 -13.36 -28.04 2.12
CA LYS A 1133 -12.05 -28.37 1.57
C LYS A 1133 -11.94 -28.02 0.09
N ALA A 1134 -12.92 -28.41 -0.72
CA ALA A 1134 -12.96 -28.08 -2.14
C ALA A 1134 -13.02 -26.56 -2.41
N LEU A 1135 -13.72 -25.78 -1.58
CA LEU A 1135 -13.71 -24.32 -1.68
C LEU A 1135 -12.30 -23.76 -1.45
N ILE A 1136 -11.63 -24.20 -0.38
CA ILE A 1136 -10.27 -23.76 0.00
C ILE A 1136 -9.26 -24.11 -1.12
N GLU A 1137 -9.32 -25.33 -1.67
CA GLU A 1137 -8.50 -25.77 -2.81
C GLU A 1137 -8.78 -24.97 -4.11
N LEU A 1138 -9.96 -24.36 -4.25
CA LEU A 1138 -10.33 -23.52 -5.39
C LEU A 1138 -9.99 -22.03 -5.21
N LEU A 1139 -9.73 -21.55 -3.98
CA LEU A 1139 -9.47 -20.12 -3.70
C LEU A 1139 -8.35 -19.49 -4.57
N PRO A 1140 -7.21 -20.15 -4.83
CA PRO A 1140 -6.17 -19.60 -5.71
C PRO A 1140 -6.66 -19.35 -7.14
N GLN A 1141 -7.66 -20.10 -7.62
CA GLN A 1141 -8.27 -19.90 -8.95
C GLN A 1141 -9.15 -18.65 -9.00
N TYR A 1142 -9.65 -18.19 -7.85
CA TYR A 1142 -10.36 -16.93 -7.67
C TYR A 1142 -9.43 -15.77 -7.25
N GLY A 1143 -8.11 -15.99 -7.27
CA GLY A 1143 -7.10 -15.00 -6.87
C GLY A 1143 -6.96 -14.80 -5.35
N VAL A 1144 -7.61 -15.64 -4.54
CA VAL A 1144 -7.50 -15.62 -3.08
C VAL A 1144 -6.39 -16.57 -2.65
N ASP A 1145 -5.25 -16.00 -2.27
CA ASP A 1145 -4.22 -16.71 -1.54
C ASP A 1145 -4.55 -16.65 -0.03
N LEU A 1146 -4.97 -17.78 0.56
CA LEU A 1146 -5.41 -17.81 1.95
C LEU A 1146 -4.23 -17.81 2.93
N ASP A 1147 -3.09 -18.36 2.55
CA ASP A 1147 -1.94 -18.52 3.45
C ASP A 1147 -1.22 -17.19 3.62
N LEU A 1148 -0.97 -16.47 2.51
CA LEU A 1148 -0.46 -15.10 2.55
C LEU A 1148 -1.45 -14.14 3.23
N MET A 1149 -2.75 -14.35 3.04
CA MET A 1149 -3.80 -13.54 3.67
C MET A 1149 -3.87 -13.76 5.18
N THR A 1150 -3.83 -15.00 5.65
CA THR A 1150 -3.88 -15.31 7.09
C THR A 1150 -2.61 -14.87 7.82
N GLN A 1151 -1.43 -14.99 7.20
CA GLN A 1151 -0.18 -14.38 7.69
C GLN A 1151 -0.28 -12.85 7.78
N THR A 1152 -0.85 -12.20 6.76
CA THR A 1152 -1.08 -10.74 6.75
C THR A 1152 -2.04 -10.33 7.88
N LEU A 1153 -3.10 -11.11 8.11
CA LEU A 1153 -4.08 -10.87 9.19
C LEU A 1153 -3.51 -11.12 10.60
N GLU A 1154 -2.55 -12.05 10.76
CA GLU A 1154 -1.80 -12.24 12.01
C GLU A 1154 -1.01 -10.95 12.33
N ARG A 1155 -0.14 -10.51 11.40
CA ARG A 1155 0.70 -9.31 11.56
C ARG A 1155 -0.11 -8.03 11.75
N ASP A 1156 -1.04 -7.75 10.84
CA ASP A 1156 -1.86 -6.53 10.90
C ASP A 1156 -2.81 -6.58 12.11
N GLY A 1157 -3.11 -7.77 12.61
CA GLY A 1157 -3.83 -8.00 13.86
C GLY A 1157 -3.04 -7.61 15.11
N VAL A 1158 -1.73 -7.86 15.17
CA VAL A 1158 -0.84 -7.35 16.23
C VAL A 1158 -0.78 -5.83 16.17
N ILE A 1159 -0.45 -5.26 15.01
CA ILE A 1159 -0.29 -3.80 14.81
C ILE A 1159 -1.57 -3.04 15.19
N ALA A 1160 -2.75 -3.59 14.90
CA ALA A 1160 -4.04 -3.00 15.29
C ALA A 1160 -4.28 -3.01 16.81
N PHE A 1161 -3.78 -4.03 17.52
CA PHE A 1161 -3.86 -4.11 18.98
C PHE A 1161 -2.83 -3.22 19.67
N GLU A 1162 -1.58 -3.17 19.19
CA GLU A 1162 -0.55 -2.22 19.65
C GLU A 1162 -1.08 -0.79 19.59
N LYS A 1163 -1.58 -0.36 18.44
CA LYS A 1163 -2.11 0.99 18.24
C LYS A 1163 -3.32 1.33 19.13
N SER A 1164 -4.21 0.37 19.37
CA SER A 1164 -5.35 0.59 20.29
C SER A 1164 -4.87 0.71 21.74
N PHE A 1165 -3.81 -0.04 22.10
CA PHE A 1165 -3.17 0.03 23.40
C PHE A 1165 -2.44 1.36 23.60
N GLU A 1166 -1.62 1.81 22.66
CA GLU A 1166 -0.99 3.14 22.67
C GLU A 1166 -2.02 4.27 22.86
N THR A 1167 -3.14 4.21 22.12
CA THR A 1167 -4.22 5.19 22.21
C THR A 1167 -4.85 5.20 23.60
N LEU A 1168 -5.10 4.04 24.18
CA LEU A 1168 -5.57 3.88 25.56
C LEU A 1168 -4.56 4.42 26.59
N LEU A 1169 -3.26 4.13 26.44
CA LEU A 1169 -2.21 4.63 27.33
C LEU A 1169 -2.10 6.18 27.28
N ALA A 1170 -2.23 6.78 26.11
CA ALA A 1170 -2.25 8.25 25.95
C ALA A 1170 -3.45 8.89 26.67
N VAL A 1171 -4.65 8.30 26.56
CA VAL A 1171 -5.85 8.80 27.27
C VAL A 1171 -5.73 8.61 28.79
N LEU A 1172 -5.09 7.53 29.26
CA LEU A 1172 -4.79 7.35 30.67
C LEU A 1172 -3.73 8.35 31.18
N ALA A 1173 -2.73 8.70 30.38
CA ALA A 1173 -1.77 9.75 30.71
C ALA A 1173 -2.47 11.11 30.94
N GLU A 1174 -3.39 11.52 30.06
CA GLU A 1174 -4.18 12.75 30.23
C GLU A 1174 -5.05 12.72 31.51
N LYS A 1175 -5.68 11.57 31.81
CA LYS A 1175 -6.46 11.38 33.04
C LYS A 1175 -5.59 11.39 34.30
N MET A 1176 -4.39 10.83 34.25
CA MET A 1176 -3.43 10.90 35.37
C MET A 1176 -2.97 12.34 35.59
N SER A 1177 -2.55 13.06 34.54
CA SER A 1177 -2.11 14.46 34.64
C SER A 1177 -3.22 15.41 35.14
N SER A 1178 -4.47 15.22 34.73
CA SER A 1178 -5.59 16.02 35.26
C SER A 1178 -5.87 15.70 36.73
N ILE A 1179 -5.83 14.42 37.12
CA ILE A 1179 -5.93 13.98 38.53
C ILE A 1179 -4.73 14.47 39.36
N GLU A 1180 -3.57 14.74 38.78
CA GLU A 1180 -2.44 15.37 39.47
C GLU A 1180 -2.64 16.86 39.71
N SER A 1181 -3.33 17.55 38.80
CA SER A 1181 -3.67 18.98 38.92
C SER A 1181 -4.85 19.29 39.87
N GLU A 1182 -5.58 18.26 40.31
CA GLU A 1182 -6.62 18.30 41.38
C GLU A 1182 -6.08 17.90 42.77
#